data_AF-A0A485JJM8-F1
#
_entry.id   AF-A0A485JJM8-F1
#
_cell.length_a   1.000
_cell.length_b   1.000
_cell.length_c   1.000
_cell.angle_alpha   90.00
_cell.angle_beta   90.00
_cell.angle_gamma   90.00
#
_symmetry.space_group_name_H-M   'P 1'
#
loop_
_entity.id
_entity.type
_entity.pdbx_description
1 polymer ?
#
loop_
_entity_poly.entity_id
_entity_poly.type
_entity_poly.pdbx_seq_one_letter_code
_entity_poly.pdbx_strand_id
1 'polypeptide(L)'
;MRFVLFCPSGIVPAQFAALSTGSVGNVTCIRTEEELRNKLRHRPQSVVISAGRPAECAEMWFRFYRDHSFVVVLCVAPFFLPPDVSISGVLKNLRLLKPGMSVEHVISIANTSGGFSGLKHAEILPVMDSYSVFMKEVNNRTKTIVMSERFPEKQKKVLSLLLAGHSWEYSAQFLKTGIRQIWLAEQSLKKRWGIPDSMSLREKGSVLNGFNGDATDNITLAGSNIINGRIETILIAQENKGIHTVNLNIKDGSVIGAANNKQTIYASASAQGAGSATQNLNLSVADSTIYSDIHALSASENSAGTTTNVNMNVARSYWEGNAYTFNSGDKAGSKLDINLSDGSVWKGKVSGAGDANVSLQNGSVWNVTGSSTVDALAVKDSTVNITKATVNTGTFASQNGTLIVDASSENTLDISGKASGDLSVYSAGSLDPINEQTAFISTGKDSTLKATGTTEGGLYQYDLTQGADGNFYFVKNTHKASNASSVIQAMAAAPANVANLQADTLSARQDAVRLSENDKGGVWIQYFGGKQKHTTAGNASYDLDVNGVMLGGDTRFMTEDGSWLAGVAMSSAKGDMTTMQSKGDTEGYSFHAYLSRQYNNGIFIDTAAQFGHYSNTADVRLMNGGGTIKADFNTNGFGAMVKGGYTWKDGNGLFIQPYAKLSALTLEGVDYQLNGVDVHSDSYNSVLGEAGTRVGYDFAVGNATVKPYLNLAALNEFSDGNKVRLGDESVNASIDGAAFRVGAGVQADITKNMGAYASLDYTKGDDIENPLQGVVGINVTW
;
A
#
# COMPACT_ATOMS: atom_id res chain seq x y z
N MET A 1 45.07 41.35 -49.58
CA MET A 1 45.53 40.12 -48.90
C MET A 1 44.29 39.37 -48.46
N ARG A 2 44.02 38.18 -49.01
CA ARG A 2 42.68 37.57 -49.00
C ARG A 2 42.56 36.30 -48.14
N PHE A 3 43.67 35.67 -47.74
CA PHE A 3 43.67 34.36 -47.07
C PHE A 3 44.56 34.33 -45.83
N VAL A 4 44.04 33.72 -44.75
CA VAL A 4 44.78 33.45 -43.52
C VAL A 4 44.80 31.94 -43.29
N LEU A 5 45.98 31.37 -43.15
CA LEU A 5 46.17 29.95 -42.87
C LEU A 5 46.38 29.79 -41.36
N PHE A 6 45.45 29.15 -40.66
CA PHE A 6 45.47 29.00 -39.22
C PHE A 6 45.70 27.54 -38.79
N CYS A 7 46.79 27.29 -38.07
CA CYS A 7 47.16 25.97 -37.58
C CYS A 7 47.49 26.03 -36.07
N PRO A 8 46.49 25.81 -35.19
CA PRO A 8 46.66 25.96 -33.74
C PRO A 8 47.47 24.84 -33.07
N SER A 9 47.54 23.65 -33.67
CA SER A 9 48.14 22.45 -33.06
C SER A 9 49.50 22.06 -33.66
N GLY A 10 50.03 22.82 -34.62
CA GLY A 10 51.32 22.56 -35.28
C GLY A 10 51.32 21.35 -36.24
N ILE A 11 50.27 20.53 -36.24
CA ILE A 11 50.10 19.41 -37.18
C ILE A 11 49.54 19.96 -38.49
N VAL A 12 50.33 19.89 -39.54
CA VAL A 12 49.99 20.39 -40.87
C VAL A 12 49.57 19.19 -41.73
N PRO A 13 48.28 19.02 -42.09
CA PRO A 13 47.90 18.04 -43.11
C PRO A 13 48.72 18.27 -44.39
N ALA A 14 49.08 17.23 -45.14
CA ALA A 14 49.93 17.38 -46.34
C ALA A 14 49.39 18.42 -47.36
N GLN A 15 48.06 18.52 -47.46
CA GLN A 15 47.35 19.52 -48.28
C GLN A 15 47.56 20.97 -47.80
N PHE A 16 47.81 21.14 -46.50
CA PHE A 16 48.01 22.41 -45.81
C PHE A 16 49.48 22.89 -45.88
N ALA A 17 50.43 21.96 -45.99
CA ALA A 17 51.85 22.26 -46.18
C ALA A 17 52.10 22.90 -47.55
N ALA A 18 51.45 22.39 -48.60
CA ALA A 18 51.50 22.95 -49.95
C ALA A 18 50.88 24.36 -50.08
N LEU A 19 49.91 24.70 -49.22
CA LEU A 19 49.36 26.06 -49.12
C LEU A 19 50.33 27.06 -48.45
N SER A 20 51.33 26.56 -47.70
CA SER A 20 52.28 27.39 -46.94
C SER A 20 53.60 27.67 -47.67
N THR A 21 53.93 26.92 -48.74
CA THR A 21 55.24 26.93 -49.42
C THR A 21 55.33 27.82 -50.68
N GLY A 22 54.36 28.71 -50.91
CA GLY A 22 54.56 29.87 -51.82
C GLY A 22 53.94 29.81 -53.21
N SER A 23 53.10 28.84 -53.55
CA SER A 23 52.42 28.78 -54.86
C SER A 23 51.20 29.70 -55.00
N VAL A 24 50.90 30.52 -53.97
CA VAL A 24 49.78 31.47 -53.95
C VAL A 24 50.27 32.80 -53.39
N GLY A 25 50.22 33.87 -54.19
CA GLY A 25 50.52 35.20 -53.68
C GLY A 25 49.55 35.61 -52.55
N ASN A 26 50.08 36.20 -51.47
CA ASN A 26 49.34 36.83 -50.36
C ASN A 26 48.61 35.92 -49.34
N VAL A 27 49.26 34.88 -48.82
CA VAL A 27 48.81 34.08 -47.66
C VAL A 27 49.61 34.44 -46.40
N THR A 28 48.95 34.66 -45.26
CA THR A 28 49.63 34.80 -43.95
C THR A 28 49.39 33.55 -43.11
N CYS A 29 50.45 32.88 -42.67
CA CYS A 29 50.37 31.74 -41.75
C CYS A 29 50.37 32.24 -40.31
N ILE A 30 49.43 31.75 -39.51
CA ILE A 30 49.21 32.14 -38.13
C ILE A 30 49.12 30.87 -37.27
N ARG A 31 49.77 30.90 -36.10
CA ARG A 31 49.89 29.73 -35.22
C ARG A 31 49.18 29.91 -33.88
N THR A 32 48.83 31.12 -33.49
CA THR A 32 48.15 31.40 -32.22
C THR A 32 46.79 32.07 -32.44
N GLU A 33 45.85 31.82 -31.53
CA GLU A 33 44.52 32.43 -31.58
C GLU A 33 44.60 33.98 -31.49
N GLU A 34 45.53 34.49 -30.70
CA GLU A 34 45.72 35.93 -30.50
C GLU A 34 46.21 36.65 -31.76
N GLU A 35 47.16 36.07 -32.49
CA GLU A 35 47.59 36.58 -33.80
C GLU A 35 46.44 36.57 -34.82
N LEU A 36 45.62 35.51 -34.82
CA LEU A 36 44.50 35.37 -35.73
C LEU A 36 43.45 36.46 -35.47
N ARG A 37 43.11 36.68 -34.20
CA ARG A 37 42.21 37.75 -33.76
C ARG A 37 42.75 39.12 -34.15
N ASN A 38 44.03 39.40 -33.89
CA ASN A 38 44.62 40.70 -34.21
C ASN A 38 44.61 40.96 -35.72
N LYS A 39 44.89 39.93 -36.54
CA LYS A 39 44.84 40.03 -38.00
C LYS A 39 43.44 40.36 -38.53
N LEU A 40 42.42 39.74 -37.96
CA LEU A 40 41.04 39.88 -38.43
C LEU A 40 40.36 41.16 -37.94
N ARG A 41 40.78 41.74 -36.82
CA ARG A 41 40.39 43.10 -36.42
C ARG A 41 40.76 44.14 -37.48
N HIS A 42 41.93 43.99 -38.09
CA HIS A 42 42.43 44.92 -39.11
C HIS A 42 41.95 44.57 -40.52
N ARG A 43 41.59 43.29 -40.78
CA ARG A 43 41.19 42.78 -42.10
C ARG A 43 40.02 41.79 -42.01
N PRO A 44 38.80 42.28 -41.74
CA PRO A 44 37.63 41.45 -41.46
C PRO A 44 37.18 40.55 -42.61
N GLN A 45 37.48 40.91 -43.86
CA GLN A 45 37.06 40.16 -45.06
C GLN A 45 38.00 39.00 -45.46
N SER A 46 38.91 38.59 -44.58
CA SER A 46 39.84 37.50 -44.89
C SER A 46 39.15 36.14 -44.77
N VAL A 47 39.42 35.22 -45.70
CA VAL A 47 38.99 33.82 -45.58
C VAL A 47 40.02 33.07 -44.73
N VAL A 48 39.57 32.46 -43.64
CA VAL A 48 40.43 31.66 -42.75
C VAL A 48 40.36 30.21 -43.19
N ILE A 49 41.49 29.66 -43.59
CA ILE A 49 41.63 28.23 -43.83
C ILE A 49 42.26 27.64 -42.57
N SER A 50 41.56 26.73 -41.89
CA SER A 50 42.02 26.13 -40.64
C SER A 50 42.23 24.62 -40.76
N ALA A 51 43.36 24.15 -40.24
CA ALA A 51 43.67 22.74 -40.14
C ALA A 51 43.04 22.17 -38.86
N GLY A 52 42.35 21.05 -38.99
CA GLY A 52 41.74 20.35 -37.86
C GLY A 52 40.21 20.41 -37.84
N ARG A 53 39.64 19.74 -36.85
CA ARG A 53 38.20 19.49 -36.75
C ARG A 53 37.50 20.57 -35.92
N PRO A 54 36.39 21.17 -36.39
CA PRO A 54 35.70 22.24 -35.67
C PRO A 54 35.31 21.89 -34.24
N ALA A 55 34.92 20.64 -33.97
CA ALA A 55 34.52 20.19 -32.64
C ALA A 55 35.67 20.17 -31.63
N GLU A 56 36.92 20.01 -32.09
CA GLU A 56 38.11 20.02 -31.22
C GLU A 56 38.48 21.45 -30.78
N CYS A 57 38.05 22.45 -31.53
CA CYS A 57 38.27 23.87 -31.23
C CYS A 57 36.95 24.65 -31.13
N ALA A 58 35.87 23.99 -30.72
CA ALA A 58 34.51 24.56 -30.76
C ALA A 58 34.37 25.84 -29.93
N GLU A 59 35.01 25.88 -28.75
CA GLU A 59 35.01 27.06 -27.89
C GLU A 59 35.78 28.23 -28.52
N MET A 60 36.92 27.96 -29.14
CA MET A 60 37.69 28.96 -29.88
C MET A 60 36.87 29.52 -31.03
N TRP A 61 36.25 28.65 -31.85
CA TRP A 61 35.38 29.09 -32.94
C TRP A 61 34.17 29.86 -32.45
N PHE A 62 33.55 29.47 -31.34
CA PHE A 62 32.48 30.23 -30.70
C PHE A 62 32.93 31.65 -30.33
N ARG A 63 34.04 31.77 -29.57
CA ARG A 63 34.59 33.08 -29.17
C ARG A 63 34.99 33.91 -30.38
N PHE A 64 35.34 33.26 -31.48
CA PHE A 64 35.78 33.92 -32.71
C PHE A 64 34.60 34.44 -33.54
N TYR A 65 33.57 33.63 -33.75
CA TYR A 65 32.35 34.03 -34.45
C TYR A 65 31.52 35.06 -33.67
N ARG A 66 31.66 35.12 -32.34
CA ARG A 66 31.12 36.21 -31.51
C ARG A 66 31.75 37.55 -31.87
N ASP A 67 33.07 37.59 -32.04
CA ASP A 67 33.83 38.84 -32.23
C ASP A 67 34.01 39.21 -33.72
N HIS A 68 33.88 38.24 -34.63
CA HIS A 68 34.10 38.38 -36.09
C HIS A 68 33.11 37.53 -36.90
N SER A 69 31.81 37.82 -36.78
CA SER A 69 30.70 37.00 -37.33
C SER A 69 30.67 36.84 -38.87
N PHE A 70 31.36 37.72 -39.59
CA PHE A 70 31.41 37.78 -41.06
C PHE A 70 32.56 36.96 -41.69
N VAL A 71 33.43 36.36 -40.88
CA VAL A 71 34.60 35.61 -41.39
C VAL A 71 34.15 34.26 -41.93
N VAL A 72 34.63 33.91 -43.13
CA VAL A 72 34.44 32.58 -43.71
C VAL A 72 35.58 31.68 -43.22
N VAL A 73 35.22 30.54 -42.61
CA VAL A 73 36.19 29.55 -42.14
C VAL A 73 36.07 28.26 -42.95
N LEU A 74 37.16 27.85 -43.58
CA LEU A 74 37.27 26.59 -44.28
C LEU A 74 38.09 25.62 -43.43
N CYS A 75 37.45 24.60 -42.86
CA CYS A 75 38.14 23.57 -42.08
C CYS A 75 38.56 22.41 -42.98
N VAL A 76 39.81 21.99 -42.84
CA VAL A 76 40.39 20.85 -43.59
C VAL A 76 40.90 19.83 -42.58
N ALA A 77 40.41 18.59 -42.69
CA ALA A 77 40.81 17.48 -41.84
C ALA A 77 40.84 16.16 -42.64
N PRO A 78 41.62 15.14 -42.21
CA PRO A 78 41.63 13.82 -42.85
C PRO A 78 40.27 13.11 -42.82
N PHE A 79 39.42 13.45 -41.84
CA PHE A 79 38.01 13.04 -41.74
C PHE A 79 37.27 14.01 -40.79
N PHE A 80 35.94 14.05 -40.87
CA PHE A 80 35.09 14.82 -39.95
C PHE A 80 34.15 13.88 -39.21
N LEU A 81 33.93 14.12 -37.91
CA LEU A 81 32.97 13.37 -37.12
C LEU A 81 31.60 14.07 -37.11
N PRO A 82 30.53 13.37 -36.72
CA PRO A 82 29.17 13.95 -36.72
C PRO A 82 29.01 15.25 -35.91
N PRO A 83 29.70 15.45 -34.75
CA PRO A 83 29.72 16.74 -34.07
C PRO A 83 30.26 17.90 -34.93
N ASP A 84 31.22 17.64 -35.83
CA ASP A 84 31.78 18.67 -36.73
C ASP A 84 30.76 19.12 -37.77
N VAL A 85 30.01 18.16 -38.33
CA VAL A 85 28.92 18.41 -39.29
C VAL A 85 27.81 19.23 -38.62
N SER A 86 27.43 18.85 -37.39
CA SER A 86 26.42 19.56 -36.60
C SER A 86 26.84 21.02 -36.29
N ILE A 87 28.09 21.24 -35.89
CA ILE A 87 28.64 22.58 -35.65
C ILE A 87 28.66 23.41 -36.95
N SER A 88 29.03 22.81 -38.09
CA SER A 88 29.01 23.50 -39.39
C SER A 88 27.60 23.89 -39.85
N GLY A 89 26.57 23.13 -39.45
CA GLY A 89 25.17 23.46 -39.73
C GLY A 89 24.66 24.70 -38.97
N VAL A 90 25.28 25.01 -37.83
CA VAL A 90 24.92 26.16 -36.98
C VAL A 90 25.74 27.39 -37.34
N LEU A 91 27.05 27.20 -37.56
CA LEU A 91 27.96 28.23 -38.02
C LEU A 91 27.90 28.34 -39.55
N LYS A 92 26.91 29.09 -40.07
CA LYS A 92 26.63 29.19 -41.53
C LYS A 92 27.82 29.62 -42.40
N ASN A 93 28.83 30.28 -41.83
CA ASN A 93 30.06 30.73 -42.51
C ASN A 93 31.25 29.76 -42.34
N LEU A 94 31.07 28.66 -41.62
CA LEU A 94 32.02 27.56 -41.52
C LEU A 94 31.68 26.52 -42.60
N ARG A 95 32.72 26.02 -43.29
CA ARG A 95 32.59 24.97 -44.31
C ARG A 95 33.63 23.89 -44.06
N LEU A 96 33.20 22.64 -44.22
CA LEU A 96 34.06 21.46 -44.12
C LEU A 96 34.50 21.07 -45.54
N LEU A 97 35.80 20.91 -45.76
CA LEU A 97 36.35 20.52 -47.05
C LEU A 97 36.76 19.05 -47.05
N LYS A 98 36.23 18.26 -48.00
CA LYS A 98 36.44 16.80 -48.09
C LYS A 98 37.93 16.41 -48.12
N PRO A 99 38.30 15.27 -47.51
CA PRO A 99 39.64 14.69 -47.63
C PRO A 99 39.99 14.37 -49.09
N GLY A 100 41.25 14.55 -49.50
CA GLY A 100 41.73 14.20 -50.85
C GLY A 100 41.53 15.27 -51.94
N MET A 101 40.94 16.43 -51.63
CA MET A 101 40.87 17.55 -52.58
C MET A 101 42.26 18.10 -52.96
N SER A 102 42.46 18.47 -54.24
CA SER A 102 43.71 19.10 -54.69
C SER A 102 43.82 20.53 -54.14
N VAL A 103 45.06 20.99 -53.92
CA VAL A 103 45.37 22.32 -53.39
C VAL A 103 44.74 23.43 -54.27
N GLU A 104 44.77 23.26 -55.58
CA GLU A 104 44.15 24.16 -56.57
C GLU A 104 42.63 24.27 -56.39
N HIS A 105 41.95 23.17 -56.02
CA HIS A 105 40.51 23.15 -55.79
C HIS A 105 40.14 23.85 -54.48
N VAL A 106 40.93 23.65 -53.42
CA VAL A 106 40.77 24.36 -52.14
C VAL A 106 40.94 25.87 -52.35
N ILE A 107 41.91 26.28 -53.16
CA ILE A 107 42.15 27.68 -53.51
C ILE A 107 41.00 28.25 -54.36
N SER A 108 40.47 27.48 -55.31
CA SER A 108 39.30 27.87 -56.11
C SER A 108 38.07 28.12 -55.23
N ILE A 109 37.79 27.21 -54.28
CA ILE A 109 36.72 27.37 -53.30
C ILE A 109 36.98 28.60 -52.43
N ALA A 110 38.21 28.80 -51.94
CA ALA A 110 38.54 29.96 -51.12
C ALA A 110 38.41 31.29 -51.89
N ASN A 111 38.78 31.34 -53.18
CA ASN A 111 38.66 32.51 -54.05
C ASN A 111 37.20 32.85 -54.40
N THR A 112 36.39 31.84 -54.69
CA THR A 112 34.94 32.00 -54.91
C THR A 112 34.21 32.38 -53.61
N SER A 113 34.68 31.89 -52.46
CA SER A 113 34.16 32.26 -51.14
C SER A 113 34.38 33.74 -50.78
N GLY A 114 35.43 34.36 -51.30
CA GLY A 114 35.72 35.79 -51.13
C GLY A 114 34.91 36.74 -52.03
N GLY A 115 33.96 36.21 -52.81
CA GLY A 115 33.11 36.94 -53.76
C GLY A 115 31.61 36.95 -53.41
N PHE A 116 31.21 36.49 -52.23
CA PHE A 116 29.82 36.52 -51.79
C PHE A 116 29.37 37.94 -51.38
N SER A 117 29.18 38.82 -52.37
CA SER A 117 28.44 40.09 -52.23
C SER A 117 26.92 39.90 -52.12
N GLY A 118 26.47 38.71 -51.67
CA GLY A 118 25.08 38.29 -51.61
C GLY A 118 24.67 37.62 -50.29
N LEU A 119 25.50 37.68 -49.24
CA LEU A 119 25.01 37.42 -47.88
C LEU A 119 24.16 38.62 -47.46
N LYS A 120 22.87 38.63 -47.87
CA LYS A 120 21.82 39.35 -47.16
C LYS A 120 22.08 39.11 -45.68
N HIS A 121 22.18 40.19 -44.89
CA HIS A 121 22.27 40.21 -43.43
C HIS A 121 22.17 38.79 -42.88
N ALA A 122 23.32 38.18 -42.56
CA ALA A 122 23.29 36.93 -41.82
C ALA A 122 22.30 37.18 -40.68
N GLU A 123 21.18 36.42 -40.64
CA GLU A 123 20.30 36.41 -39.48
C GLU A 123 21.25 36.40 -38.31
N ILE A 124 21.23 37.49 -37.54
CA ILE A 124 22.10 37.67 -36.39
C ILE A 124 21.93 36.38 -35.62
N LEU A 125 22.97 35.52 -35.63
CA LEU A 125 23.06 34.45 -34.63
C LEU A 125 22.80 35.22 -33.34
N PRO A 126 21.69 34.94 -32.62
CA PRO A 126 21.35 35.74 -31.44
C PRO A 126 22.64 35.83 -30.65
N VAL A 127 23.10 37.04 -30.31
CA VAL A 127 24.42 37.22 -29.71
C VAL A 127 24.50 36.23 -28.55
N MET A 128 25.27 35.16 -28.73
CA MET A 128 25.29 34.07 -27.77
C MET A 128 26.28 34.51 -26.72
N ASP A 129 25.77 35.04 -25.61
CA ASP A 129 26.57 35.68 -24.57
C ASP A 129 27.53 34.71 -23.87
N SER A 130 27.33 33.40 -24.02
CA SER A 130 28.19 32.37 -23.45
C SER A 130 28.29 31.10 -24.31
N TYR A 131 29.38 30.35 -24.12
CA TYR A 131 29.64 29.09 -24.81
C TYR A 131 28.58 28.02 -24.49
N SER A 132 28.01 28.04 -23.29
CA SER A 132 26.94 27.12 -22.89
C SER A 132 25.63 27.38 -23.66
N VAL A 133 25.29 28.66 -23.88
CA VAL A 133 24.14 29.04 -24.73
C VAL A 133 24.41 28.65 -26.18
N PHE A 134 25.64 28.81 -26.68
CA PHE A 134 26.02 28.32 -28.01
C PHE A 134 25.83 26.83 -28.17
N MET A 135 26.31 26.02 -27.23
CA MET A 135 26.08 24.58 -27.28
C MET A 135 24.60 24.21 -27.15
N LYS A 136 23.82 24.97 -26.37
CA LYS A 136 22.37 24.78 -26.26
C LYS A 136 21.65 25.10 -27.58
N GLU A 137 22.05 26.17 -28.27
CA GLU A 137 21.47 26.53 -29.56
C GLU A 137 21.91 25.58 -30.67
N VAL A 138 23.17 25.12 -30.64
CA VAL A 138 23.64 24.04 -31.51
C VAL A 138 22.74 22.82 -31.32
N ASN A 139 22.46 22.45 -30.07
CA ASN A 139 21.58 21.33 -29.76
C ASN A 139 20.12 21.59 -30.17
N ASN A 140 19.63 22.83 -30.05
CA ASN A 140 18.25 23.21 -30.39
C ASN A 140 18.01 23.24 -31.91
N ARG A 141 18.94 23.82 -32.69
CA ARG A 141 18.83 23.95 -34.16
C ARG A 141 19.00 22.63 -34.88
N THR A 142 19.92 21.80 -34.40
CA THR A 142 20.12 20.44 -34.92
C THR A 142 19.14 19.44 -34.30
N LYS A 143 18.29 19.90 -33.37
CA LYS A 143 17.39 19.10 -32.53
C LYS A 143 18.08 17.96 -31.79
N THR A 144 19.40 18.00 -31.65
CA THR A 144 20.19 16.86 -31.18
C THR A 144 21.27 17.29 -30.19
N ILE A 145 21.45 16.54 -29.10
CA ILE A 145 22.54 16.81 -28.14
C ILE A 145 23.86 16.47 -28.83
N VAL A 146 24.77 17.42 -29.01
CA VAL A 146 26.04 17.19 -29.73
C VAL A 146 27.10 16.55 -28.84
N MET A 147 27.17 16.96 -27.56
CA MET A 147 28.04 16.38 -26.54
C MET A 147 27.27 16.14 -25.23
N SER A 148 27.41 14.96 -24.66
CA SER A 148 26.81 14.56 -23.37
C SER A 148 27.81 13.69 -22.62
N GLU A 149 27.84 13.78 -21.29
CA GLU A 149 28.54 12.82 -20.42
C GLU A 149 27.76 11.50 -20.28
N ARG A 150 26.49 11.47 -20.68
CA ARG A 150 25.59 10.33 -20.57
C ARG A 150 25.78 9.37 -21.75
N PHE A 151 26.52 8.27 -21.55
CA PHE A 151 26.63 7.17 -22.51
C PHE A 151 25.26 6.50 -22.73
N PRO A 152 24.94 5.92 -23.91
CA PRO A 152 23.67 5.24 -24.11
C PRO A 152 23.71 3.95 -23.29
N GLU A 153 22.77 3.74 -22.37
CA GLU A 153 22.76 2.59 -21.44
C GLU A 153 22.78 1.22 -22.14
N LYS A 154 22.42 1.15 -23.43
CA LYS A 154 22.35 -0.09 -24.20
C LYS A 154 22.87 0.13 -25.63
N GLN A 155 24.12 -0.29 -25.91
CA GLN A 155 24.71 -0.30 -27.26
C GLN A 155 23.82 -1.01 -28.31
N LYS A 156 23.02 -2.00 -27.89
CA LYS A 156 22.11 -2.74 -28.78
C LYS A 156 20.92 -1.93 -29.32
N LYS A 157 20.49 -0.89 -28.61
CA LYS A 157 19.48 0.07 -29.13
C LYS A 157 20.08 0.97 -30.20
N VAL A 158 21.34 1.38 -30.02
CA VAL A 158 22.09 2.11 -31.05
C VAL A 158 22.24 1.23 -32.30
N LEU A 159 22.65 -0.02 -32.11
CA LEU A 159 22.76 -0.98 -33.20
C LEU A 159 21.46 -1.16 -33.98
N SER A 160 20.33 -1.41 -33.31
CA SER A 160 19.04 -1.63 -33.97
C SER A 160 18.59 -0.41 -34.78
N LEU A 161 18.72 0.80 -34.23
CA LEU A 161 18.37 2.03 -34.94
C LEU A 161 19.29 2.27 -36.15
N LEU A 162 20.61 2.01 -36.03
CA LEU A 162 21.57 2.20 -37.11
C LEU A 162 21.47 1.12 -38.20
N LEU A 163 21.17 -0.13 -37.83
CA LEU A 163 20.85 -1.19 -38.79
C LEU A 163 19.55 -0.91 -39.53
N ALA A 164 18.61 -0.25 -38.86
CA ALA A 164 17.40 0.28 -39.46
C ALA A 164 17.65 1.59 -40.24
N GLY A 165 18.90 1.93 -40.55
CA GLY A 165 19.24 3.04 -41.45
C GLY A 165 18.89 4.43 -40.92
N HIS A 166 18.46 4.55 -39.66
CA HIS A 166 18.28 5.85 -39.04
C HIS A 166 19.61 6.57 -38.90
N SER A 167 19.57 7.89 -39.05
CA SER A 167 20.76 8.73 -38.88
C SER A 167 21.21 8.76 -37.42
N TRP A 168 22.47 9.15 -37.19
CA TRP A 168 22.98 9.32 -35.83
C TRP A 168 22.20 10.38 -35.04
N GLU A 169 21.68 11.40 -35.74
CA GLU A 169 20.86 12.47 -35.19
C GLU A 169 19.52 11.94 -34.67
N TYR A 170 18.82 11.16 -35.50
CA TYR A 170 17.57 10.51 -35.11
C TYR A 170 17.80 9.56 -33.92
N SER A 171 18.86 8.76 -33.99
CA SER A 171 19.21 7.80 -32.94
C SER A 171 19.53 8.48 -31.61
N ALA A 172 20.22 9.62 -31.65
CA ALA A 172 20.55 10.42 -30.48
C ALA A 172 19.30 11.05 -29.84
N GLN A 173 18.36 11.55 -30.66
CA GLN A 173 17.08 12.07 -30.20
C GLN A 173 16.22 10.99 -29.54
N PHE A 174 16.07 9.84 -30.21
CA PHE A 174 15.27 8.72 -29.73
C PHE A 174 15.79 8.18 -28.39
N LEU A 175 17.12 8.12 -28.22
CA LEU A 175 17.76 7.62 -27.00
C LEU A 175 18.04 8.72 -25.96
N LYS A 176 17.63 9.97 -26.21
CA LYS A 176 17.87 11.13 -25.35
C LYS A 176 19.35 11.25 -24.91
N THR A 177 20.28 11.03 -25.84
CA THR A 177 21.74 11.04 -25.61
C THR A 177 22.47 11.89 -26.68
N GLY A 178 23.79 12.00 -26.59
CA GLY A 178 24.59 12.80 -27.50
C GLY A 178 24.97 12.09 -28.81
N ILE A 179 25.08 12.79 -29.95
CA ILE A 179 25.54 12.22 -31.23
C ILE A 179 26.92 11.59 -31.08
N ARG A 180 27.83 12.24 -30.34
CA ARG A 180 29.15 11.68 -30.01
C ARG A 180 29.02 10.32 -29.33
N GLN A 181 28.02 10.15 -28.47
CA GLN A 181 27.79 8.93 -27.71
C GLN A 181 27.19 7.81 -28.56
N ILE A 182 26.31 8.16 -29.51
CA ILE A 182 25.85 7.23 -30.56
C ILE A 182 27.02 6.77 -31.43
N TRP A 183 27.87 7.70 -31.88
CA TRP A 183 29.04 7.40 -32.69
C TRP A 183 30.06 6.53 -31.94
N LEU A 184 30.38 6.86 -30.67
CA LEU A 184 31.27 6.04 -29.84
C LEU A 184 30.72 4.63 -29.60
N ALA A 185 29.40 4.51 -29.43
CA ALA A 185 28.73 3.21 -29.32
C ALA A 185 28.84 2.42 -30.64
N GLU A 186 28.65 3.06 -31.80
CA GLU A 186 28.88 2.42 -33.09
C GLU A 186 30.33 1.98 -33.28
N GLN A 187 31.33 2.83 -32.99
CA GLN A 187 32.75 2.44 -33.13
C GLN A 187 33.08 1.25 -32.22
N SER A 188 32.54 1.24 -31.01
CA SER A 188 32.69 0.12 -30.08
C SER A 188 32.07 -1.18 -30.63
N LEU A 189 30.89 -1.08 -31.27
CA LEU A 189 30.22 -2.21 -31.92
C LEU A 189 31.00 -2.70 -33.15
N LYS A 190 31.50 -1.79 -33.99
CA LYS A 190 32.34 -2.11 -35.15
C LYS A 190 33.60 -2.86 -34.74
N LYS A 191 34.30 -2.37 -33.71
CA LYS A 191 35.48 -3.03 -33.15
C LYS A 191 35.16 -4.42 -32.60
N ARG A 192 34.04 -4.56 -31.88
CA ARG A 192 33.59 -5.85 -31.33
C ARG A 192 33.34 -6.90 -32.44
N TRP A 193 32.94 -6.47 -33.63
CA TRP A 193 32.54 -7.34 -34.73
C TRP A 193 33.49 -7.34 -35.93
N GLY A 194 34.70 -6.81 -35.76
CA GLY A 194 35.72 -6.77 -36.82
C GLY A 194 35.24 -6.03 -38.08
N ILE A 195 34.46 -4.97 -37.92
CA ILE A 195 33.96 -4.14 -39.02
C ILE A 195 35.00 -3.02 -39.25
N PRO A 196 35.51 -2.84 -40.49
CA PRO A 196 36.42 -1.75 -40.81
C PRO A 196 35.79 -0.38 -40.53
N ASP A 197 36.57 0.58 -40.03
CA ASP A 197 36.09 1.94 -39.71
C ASP A 197 35.48 2.66 -40.92
N SER A 198 35.93 2.31 -42.13
CA SER A 198 35.44 2.82 -43.41
C SER A 198 34.06 2.29 -43.83
N MET A 199 33.51 1.29 -43.13
CA MET A 199 32.22 0.66 -43.42
C MET A 199 31.22 1.00 -42.31
N SER A 200 30.07 1.59 -42.63
CA SER A 200 28.99 1.86 -41.66
C SER A 200 28.34 0.56 -41.16
N LEU A 201 27.74 0.58 -39.96
CA LEU A 201 26.94 -0.56 -39.50
C LEU A 201 25.80 -0.89 -40.46
N ARG A 202 25.24 0.12 -41.15
CA ARG A 202 24.25 -0.05 -42.21
C ARG A 202 24.83 -0.76 -43.44
N GLU A 203 26.02 -0.38 -43.90
CA GLU A 203 26.68 -1.04 -45.05
C GLU A 203 27.09 -2.48 -44.72
N LYS A 204 27.56 -2.78 -43.50
CA LYS A 204 27.71 -4.17 -43.04
C LYS A 204 26.34 -4.85 -42.90
N GLY A 205 25.32 -4.13 -42.47
CA GLY A 205 23.93 -4.56 -42.41
C GLY A 205 23.34 -4.88 -43.78
N SER A 206 23.77 -4.23 -44.86
CA SER A 206 23.44 -4.61 -46.25
C SER A 206 24.25 -5.80 -46.77
N VAL A 207 25.27 -6.24 -46.02
CA VAL A 207 26.07 -7.45 -46.29
C VAL A 207 25.62 -8.64 -45.41
N LEU A 208 24.87 -8.37 -44.34
CA LEU A 208 23.99 -9.33 -43.69
C LEU A 208 22.68 -9.31 -44.45
N ASN A 209 22.52 -10.16 -45.47
CA ASN A 209 21.22 -10.34 -46.13
C ASN A 209 20.15 -10.44 -45.04
N GLY A 210 19.24 -9.45 -44.94
CA GLY A 210 18.17 -9.44 -43.95
C GLY A 210 17.48 -10.79 -43.94
N PHE A 211 17.07 -11.27 -42.76
CA PHE A 211 16.55 -12.62 -42.64
C PHE A 211 15.39 -12.84 -43.64
N ASN A 212 15.51 -13.87 -44.46
CA ASN A 212 14.54 -14.21 -45.50
C ASN A 212 14.19 -15.69 -45.37
N GLY A 213 12.95 -15.98 -44.98
CA GLY A 213 12.49 -17.33 -44.65
C GLY A 213 11.99 -17.43 -43.21
N ASP A 214 11.84 -18.65 -42.69
CA ASP A 214 11.36 -18.91 -41.33
C ASP A 214 12.41 -19.68 -40.52
N ALA A 215 12.53 -19.37 -39.22
CA ALA A 215 13.48 -19.99 -38.31
C ALA A 215 12.82 -20.37 -36.98
N THR A 216 13.31 -21.45 -36.37
CA THR A 216 12.88 -21.88 -35.04
C THR A 216 14.07 -22.31 -34.20
N ASP A 217 14.30 -21.62 -33.09
CA ASP A 217 15.30 -21.95 -32.09
C ASP A 217 14.64 -22.59 -30.86
N ASN A 218 15.21 -23.68 -30.36
CA ASN A 218 14.78 -24.33 -29.13
C ASN A 218 15.92 -24.26 -28.11
N ILE A 219 15.71 -23.52 -27.03
CA ILE A 219 16.70 -23.28 -25.98
C ILE A 219 16.13 -23.81 -24.67
N THR A 220 16.90 -24.65 -23.97
CA THR A 220 16.53 -25.16 -22.65
C THR A 220 17.59 -24.79 -21.62
N LEU A 221 17.17 -24.12 -20.56
CA LEU A 221 17.94 -23.81 -19.36
C LEU A 221 17.38 -24.68 -18.23
N ALA A 222 18.11 -25.74 -17.87
CA ALA A 222 17.75 -26.66 -16.81
C ALA A 222 18.79 -26.55 -15.68
N GLY A 223 18.36 -26.39 -14.43
CA GLY A 223 19.26 -26.20 -13.28
C GLY A 223 20.26 -25.06 -13.44
N SER A 224 19.92 -24.05 -14.25
CA SER A 224 20.84 -22.99 -14.66
C SER A 224 20.77 -21.81 -13.71
N ASN A 225 21.90 -21.16 -13.43
CA ASN A 225 21.96 -19.95 -12.62
C ASN A 225 22.59 -18.80 -13.42
N ILE A 226 21.77 -17.87 -13.90
CA ILE A 226 22.19 -16.72 -14.71
C ILE A 226 21.98 -15.44 -13.92
N ILE A 227 22.99 -15.02 -13.18
CA ILE A 227 22.90 -13.87 -12.26
C ILE A 227 23.13 -12.53 -12.99
N ASN A 228 23.87 -12.55 -14.11
CA ASN A 228 24.21 -11.37 -14.90
C ASN A 228 24.08 -11.68 -16.39
N GLY A 229 23.36 -10.85 -17.14
CA GLY A 229 23.24 -10.98 -18.59
C GLY A 229 21.93 -10.43 -19.15
N ARG A 230 21.61 -10.79 -20.38
CA ARG A 230 20.28 -10.58 -20.98
C ARG A 230 20.00 -11.73 -21.93
N ILE A 231 18.73 -12.12 -22.00
CA ILE A 231 18.26 -13.06 -23.01
C ILE A 231 17.53 -12.25 -24.05
N GLU A 232 17.99 -12.31 -25.29
CA GLU A 232 17.46 -11.47 -26.37
C GLU A 232 17.20 -12.29 -27.61
N THR A 233 16.02 -12.08 -28.19
CA THR A 233 15.58 -12.68 -29.44
C THR A 233 15.26 -11.52 -30.39
N ILE A 234 16.02 -11.41 -31.47
CA ILE A 234 15.98 -10.23 -32.35
C ILE A 234 15.86 -10.71 -33.79
N LEU A 235 14.78 -10.32 -34.46
CA LEU A 235 14.57 -10.52 -35.88
C LEU A 235 14.65 -9.18 -36.63
N ILE A 236 15.50 -9.14 -37.66
CA ILE A 236 15.66 -8.01 -38.57
C ILE A 236 15.50 -8.52 -40.00
N ALA A 237 14.39 -8.17 -40.65
CA ALA A 237 14.07 -8.63 -42.00
C ALA A 237 14.43 -7.63 -43.12
N GLN A 238 14.67 -6.34 -42.80
CA GLN A 238 14.84 -5.28 -43.81
C GLN A 238 13.68 -5.31 -44.84
N GLU A 239 13.97 -5.38 -46.15
CA GLU A 239 12.97 -5.52 -47.22
C GLU A 239 12.48 -6.96 -47.45
N ASN A 240 13.04 -7.94 -46.73
CA ASN A 240 12.67 -9.34 -46.84
C ASN A 240 11.48 -9.70 -45.92
N LYS A 241 10.99 -10.93 -46.05
CA LYS A 241 9.94 -11.48 -45.20
C LYS A 241 10.50 -12.61 -44.34
N GLY A 242 10.15 -12.63 -43.06
CA GLY A 242 10.45 -13.79 -42.25
C GLY A 242 9.77 -13.86 -40.90
N ILE A 243 9.66 -15.09 -40.40
CA ILE A 243 9.16 -15.42 -39.08
C ILE A 243 10.26 -16.10 -38.28
N HIS A 244 10.54 -15.60 -37.08
CA HIS A 244 11.45 -16.24 -36.15
C HIS A 244 10.70 -16.66 -34.91
N THR A 245 10.82 -17.94 -34.53
CA THR A 245 10.23 -18.48 -33.31
C THR A 245 11.32 -18.96 -32.37
N VAL A 246 11.32 -18.45 -31.14
CA VAL A 246 12.21 -18.95 -30.08
C VAL A 246 11.37 -19.64 -29.02
N ASN A 247 11.62 -20.92 -28.80
CA ASN A 247 11.08 -21.67 -27.67
C ASN A 247 12.14 -21.69 -26.57
N LEU A 248 11.94 -20.90 -25.52
CA LEU A 248 12.83 -20.81 -24.37
C LEU A 248 12.19 -21.52 -23.17
N ASN A 249 12.77 -22.64 -22.78
CA ASN A 249 12.32 -23.44 -21.64
C ASN A 249 13.27 -23.23 -20.46
N ILE A 250 12.77 -22.70 -19.36
CA ILE A 250 13.49 -22.50 -18.09
C ILE A 250 12.89 -23.46 -17.07
N LYS A 251 13.70 -24.40 -16.59
CA LYS A 251 13.19 -25.48 -15.73
C LYS A 251 14.19 -25.99 -14.70
N ASP A 252 13.75 -26.96 -13.91
CA ASP A 252 14.58 -27.78 -13.02
C ASP A 252 15.36 -26.94 -11.99
N GLY A 253 14.68 -26.00 -11.33
CA GLY A 253 15.29 -25.15 -10.29
C GLY A 253 16.16 -24.02 -10.83
N SER A 254 15.96 -23.61 -12.07
CA SER A 254 16.76 -22.52 -12.67
C SER A 254 16.47 -21.18 -11.99
N VAL A 255 17.51 -20.35 -11.88
CA VAL A 255 17.45 -18.99 -11.35
C VAL A 255 17.99 -18.00 -12.38
N ILE A 256 17.15 -17.05 -12.80
CA ILE A 256 17.55 -15.96 -13.72
C ILE A 256 17.46 -14.64 -12.98
N GLY A 257 18.58 -13.96 -12.80
CA GLY A 257 18.67 -12.69 -12.07
C GLY A 257 18.61 -12.83 -10.56
N ALA A 258 18.45 -11.69 -9.89
CA ALA A 258 18.25 -11.60 -8.45
C ALA A 258 17.32 -10.42 -8.11
N ALA A 259 16.73 -10.39 -6.91
CA ALA A 259 15.80 -9.34 -6.49
C ALA A 259 16.36 -7.91 -6.63
N ASN A 260 17.65 -7.74 -6.35
CA ASN A 260 18.39 -6.47 -6.48
C ASN A 260 19.08 -6.29 -7.86
N ASN A 261 18.95 -7.26 -8.76
CA ASN A 261 19.57 -7.25 -10.09
C ASN A 261 18.65 -7.97 -11.09
N LYS A 262 17.55 -7.31 -11.44
CA LYS A 262 16.59 -7.83 -12.42
C LYS A 262 17.22 -7.84 -13.81
N GLN A 263 17.11 -8.96 -14.50
CA GLN A 263 17.58 -9.10 -15.88
C GLN A 263 16.51 -8.61 -16.86
N THR A 264 16.76 -8.78 -18.15
CA THR A 264 15.76 -8.54 -19.19
C THR A 264 15.71 -9.72 -20.14
N ILE A 265 14.51 -10.24 -20.36
CA ILE A 265 14.18 -11.12 -21.48
C ILE A 265 13.46 -10.26 -22.52
N TYR A 266 14.00 -10.23 -23.73
CA TYR A 266 13.64 -9.25 -24.74
C TYR A 266 13.37 -9.94 -26.07
N ALA A 267 12.24 -9.63 -26.69
CA ALA A 267 11.89 -10.03 -28.03
C ALA A 267 11.66 -8.80 -28.91
N SER A 268 12.20 -8.79 -30.12
CA SER A 268 11.92 -7.73 -31.07
C SER A 268 11.92 -8.14 -32.54
N ALA A 269 11.00 -7.54 -33.30
CA ALA A 269 10.93 -7.61 -34.75
C ALA A 269 11.11 -6.22 -35.38
N SER A 270 11.92 -6.12 -36.43
CA SER A 270 12.02 -4.92 -37.28
C SER A 270 12.08 -5.25 -38.78
N ALA A 271 11.43 -4.42 -39.59
CA ALA A 271 11.38 -4.52 -41.04
C ALA A 271 11.23 -3.13 -41.70
N GLN A 272 11.54 -3.05 -43.00
CA GLN A 272 11.53 -1.83 -43.81
C GLN A 272 10.92 -2.07 -45.19
N GLY A 273 10.40 -1.01 -45.81
CA GLY A 273 9.95 -1.03 -47.21
C GLY A 273 8.83 -2.05 -47.44
N ALA A 274 9.04 -2.97 -48.39
CA ALA A 274 8.09 -4.06 -48.68
C ALA A 274 8.22 -5.30 -47.77
N GLY A 275 9.11 -5.26 -46.79
CA GLY A 275 9.41 -6.37 -45.90
C GLY A 275 8.34 -6.62 -44.83
N SER A 276 8.48 -7.76 -44.13
CA SER A 276 7.66 -8.10 -42.96
C SER A 276 8.41 -8.98 -41.98
N ALA A 277 8.33 -8.70 -40.68
CA ALA A 277 9.01 -9.48 -39.65
C ALA A 277 8.03 -9.91 -38.55
N THR A 278 8.02 -11.20 -38.21
CA THR A 278 7.31 -11.70 -37.03
C THR A 278 8.28 -12.39 -36.07
N GLN A 279 8.43 -11.86 -34.86
CA GLN A 279 9.20 -12.51 -33.79
C GLN A 279 8.23 -13.14 -32.78
N ASN A 280 8.28 -14.45 -32.66
CA ASN A 280 7.58 -15.20 -31.62
C ASN A 280 8.59 -15.62 -30.54
N LEU A 281 8.30 -15.34 -29.27
CA LEU A 281 9.01 -15.89 -28.13
C LEU A 281 8.01 -16.68 -27.28
N ASN A 282 8.16 -18.01 -27.28
CA ASN A 282 7.45 -18.90 -26.38
C ASN A 282 8.33 -19.17 -25.18
N LEU A 283 8.05 -18.49 -24.07
CA LEU A 283 8.78 -18.61 -22.81
C LEU A 283 8.03 -19.54 -21.87
N SER A 284 8.57 -20.72 -21.60
CA SER A 284 8.02 -21.67 -20.62
C SER A 284 8.91 -21.69 -19.39
N VAL A 285 8.35 -21.38 -18.22
CA VAL A 285 9.06 -21.37 -16.93
C VAL A 285 8.37 -22.36 -16.01
N ALA A 286 9.09 -23.39 -15.57
CA ALA A 286 8.58 -24.42 -14.68
C ALA A 286 9.52 -24.64 -13.51
N ASP A 287 9.00 -24.76 -12.29
CA ASP A 287 9.77 -25.13 -11.11
C ASP A 287 11.05 -24.28 -10.94
N SER A 288 10.95 -22.97 -11.20
CA SER A 288 12.08 -22.05 -11.35
C SER A 288 11.78 -20.66 -10.78
N THR A 289 12.81 -19.83 -10.66
CA THR A 289 12.72 -18.45 -10.15
C THR A 289 13.31 -17.47 -11.16
N ILE A 290 12.54 -16.47 -11.58
CA ILE A 290 13.00 -15.46 -12.52
C ILE A 290 12.81 -14.04 -11.97
N TYR A 291 13.91 -13.28 -11.91
CA TYR A 291 13.95 -11.85 -11.62
C TYR A 291 14.29 -11.13 -12.92
N SER A 292 13.28 -10.86 -13.74
CA SER A 292 13.49 -10.26 -15.06
C SER A 292 12.29 -9.47 -15.54
N ASP A 293 12.57 -8.33 -16.16
CA ASP A 293 11.58 -7.66 -17.00
C ASP A 293 11.41 -8.40 -18.32
N ILE A 294 10.20 -8.38 -18.87
CA ILE A 294 9.82 -8.99 -20.15
C ILE A 294 9.44 -7.87 -21.12
N HIS A 295 10.08 -7.84 -22.28
CA HIS A 295 9.88 -6.79 -23.27
C HIS A 295 9.48 -7.40 -24.62
N ALA A 296 8.32 -6.99 -25.14
CA ALA A 296 7.91 -7.19 -26.53
C ALA A 296 8.01 -5.84 -27.27
N LEU A 297 8.90 -5.75 -28.27
CA LEU A 297 9.08 -4.55 -29.09
C LEU A 297 8.80 -4.86 -30.56
N SER A 298 7.98 -4.06 -31.21
CA SER A 298 7.80 -4.11 -32.66
C SER A 298 8.13 -2.74 -33.26
N ALA A 299 8.94 -2.75 -34.32
CA ALA A 299 9.35 -1.54 -35.04
C ALA A 299 9.09 -1.67 -36.54
N SER A 300 8.33 -0.73 -37.10
CA SER A 300 7.91 -0.68 -38.51
C SER A 300 8.45 0.59 -39.15
N GLU A 301 9.14 0.46 -40.28
CA GLU A 301 9.56 1.58 -41.11
C GLU A 301 9.01 1.46 -42.54
N ASN A 302 8.69 2.61 -43.16
CA ASN A 302 8.16 2.69 -44.52
C ASN A 302 6.95 1.77 -44.76
N SER A 303 6.07 1.61 -43.75
CA SER A 303 4.86 0.77 -43.82
C SER A 303 5.10 -0.74 -43.97
N ALA A 304 6.25 -1.26 -43.54
CA ALA A 304 6.52 -2.68 -43.38
C ALA A 304 5.71 -3.27 -42.21
N GLY A 305 5.16 -4.48 -42.35
CA GLY A 305 4.38 -5.12 -41.28
C GLY A 305 5.29 -5.78 -40.27
N THR A 306 5.19 -5.42 -38.98
CA THR A 306 5.97 -6.07 -37.93
C THR A 306 5.13 -6.52 -36.75
N THR A 307 5.41 -7.72 -36.26
CA THR A 307 4.70 -8.31 -35.12
C THR A 307 5.69 -8.95 -34.16
N THR A 308 5.57 -8.63 -32.87
CA THR A 308 6.30 -9.34 -31.82
C THR A 308 5.30 -9.98 -30.87
N ASN A 309 5.28 -11.30 -30.83
CA ASN A 309 4.43 -12.09 -29.94
C ASN A 309 5.28 -12.70 -28.84
N VAL A 310 4.94 -12.44 -27.59
CA VAL A 310 5.56 -13.12 -26.44
C VAL A 310 4.48 -13.91 -25.72
N ASN A 311 4.60 -15.23 -25.74
CA ASN A 311 3.73 -16.15 -25.02
C ASN A 311 4.50 -16.69 -23.81
N MET A 312 4.13 -16.25 -22.62
CA MET A 312 4.82 -16.59 -21.39
C MET A 312 3.95 -17.50 -20.53
N ASN A 313 4.40 -18.74 -20.30
CA ASN A 313 3.75 -19.72 -19.45
C ASN A 313 4.60 -19.97 -18.22
N VAL A 314 4.06 -19.73 -17.03
CA VAL A 314 4.77 -19.84 -15.75
C VAL A 314 4.01 -20.79 -14.84
N ALA A 315 4.64 -21.93 -14.51
CA ALA A 315 4.05 -22.98 -13.69
C ALA A 315 4.92 -23.27 -12.47
N ARG A 316 4.33 -23.38 -11.26
CA ARG A 316 5.05 -23.71 -10.01
C ARG A 316 6.33 -22.89 -9.81
N SER A 317 6.27 -21.61 -10.18
CA SER A 317 7.45 -20.75 -10.31
C SER A 317 7.20 -19.37 -9.72
N TYR A 318 8.28 -18.68 -9.37
CA TYR A 318 8.25 -17.29 -8.94
C TYR A 318 8.80 -16.39 -10.04
N TRP A 319 8.05 -15.35 -10.39
CA TRP A 319 8.49 -14.29 -11.28
C TRP A 319 8.40 -12.93 -10.60
N GLU A 320 9.51 -12.21 -10.55
CA GLU A 320 9.52 -10.79 -10.18
C GLU A 320 10.10 -9.92 -11.29
N GLY A 321 9.27 -9.05 -11.84
CA GLY A 321 9.63 -8.17 -12.95
C GLY A 321 8.42 -7.68 -13.70
N ASN A 322 8.63 -6.65 -14.51
CA ASN A 322 7.56 -5.96 -15.21
C ASN A 322 7.43 -6.46 -16.65
N ALA A 323 6.23 -6.36 -17.17
CA ALA A 323 5.86 -6.72 -18.53
C ALA A 323 5.66 -5.46 -19.35
N TYR A 324 6.33 -5.37 -20.50
CA TYR A 324 6.26 -4.20 -21.37
C TYR A 324 5.99 -4.52 -22.84
N THR A 325 5.08 -3.76 -23.44
CA THR A 325 4.82 -3.76 -24.89
C THR A 325 5.17 -2.40 -25.50
N PHE A 326 5.88 -2.42 -26.63
CA PHE A 326 6.33 -1.19 -27.31
C PHE A 326 6.13 -1.30 -28.81
N ASN A 327 5.40 -0.35 -29.39
CA ASN A 327 5.19 -0.24 -30.82
C ASN A 327 5.82 1.05 -31.35
N SER A 328 6.52 0.96 -32.47
CA SER A 328 7.11 2.10 -33.17
C SER A 328 6.78 2.03 -34.66
N GLY A 329 5.98 2.97 -35.15
CA GLY A 329 5.55 3.03 -36.56
C GLY A 329 4.17 2.41 -36.81
N ASP A 330 3.56 2.79 -37.92
CA ASP A 330 2.10 2.66 -38.14
C ASP A 330 1.59 1.22 -38.32
N LYS A 331 2.49 0.25 -38.57
CA LYS A 331 2.16 -1.18 -38.72
C LYS A 331 2.95 -2.08 -37.76
N ALA A 332 3.44 -1.51 -36.67
CA ALA A 332 4.05 -2.27 -35.59
C ALA A 332 2.99 -2.75 -34.59
N GLY A 333 2.91 -4.06 -34.38
CA GLY A 333 2.10 -4.69 -33.33
C GLY A 333 2.96 -5.49 -32.36
N SER A 334 2.72 -5.34 -31.06
CA SER A 334 3.35 -6.16 -30.01
C SER A 334 2.25 -6.76 -29.18
N LYS A 335 2.32 -8.07 -28.96
CA LYS A 335 1.36 -8.84 -28.17
C LYS A 335 2.09 -9.59 -27.07
N LEU A 336 1.55 -9.55 -25.86
CA LEU A 336 2.07 -10.25 -24.69
C LEU A 336 0.96 -11.06 -24.03
N ASP A 337 1.06 -12.38 -24.09
CA ASP A 337 0.14 -13.29 -23.41
C ASP A 337 0.86 -13.93 -22.21
N ILE A 338 0.42 -13.61 -20.98
CA ILE A 338 1.00 -14.09 -19.73
C ILE A 338 0.03 -15.09 -19.09
N ASN A 339 0.48 -16.33 -18.90
CA ASN A 339 -0.31 -17.40 -18.30
C ASN A 339 0.40 -17.92 -17.04
N LEU A 340 -0.25 -17.75 -15.90
CA LEU A 340 0.20 -18.22 -14.59
C LEU A 340 -0.59 -19.48 -14.21
N SER A 341 0.11 -20.58 -13.89
CA SER A 341 -0.53 -21.83 -13.47
C SER A 341 0.14 -22.47 -12.26
N ASP A 342 -0.59 -23.39 -11.64
CA ASP A 342 -0.11 -24.37 -10.66
C ASP A 342 0.67 -23.71 -9.49
N GLY A 343 0.03 -22.77 -8.80
CA GLY A 343 0.62 -22.10 -7.64
C GLY A 343 1.75 -21.12 -7.98
N SER A 344 1.86 -20.67 -9.24
CA SER A 344 2.86 -19.68 -9.63
C SER A 344 2.57 -18.29 -9.02
N VAL A 345 3.63 -17.53 -8.75
CA VAL A 345 3.53 -16.18 -8.19
C VAL A 345 4.25 -15.19 -9.08
N TRP A 346 3.54 -14.15 -9.50
CA TRP A 346 4.11 -13.01 -10.20
C TRP A 346 4.03 -11.75 -9.34
N LYS A 347 5.14 -11.02 -9.25
CA LYS A 347 5.22 -9.69 -8.65
C LYS A 347 5.70 -8.68 -9.68
N GLY A 348 4.81 -7.82 -10.15
CA GLY A 348 5.12 -6.87 -11.22
C GLY A 348 3.90 -6.12 -11.73
N LYS A 349 4.13 -5.28 -12.75
CA LYS A 349 3.06 -4.55 -13.46
C LYS A 349 3.15 -4.77 -14.97
N VAL A 350 2.05 -4.46 -15.66
CA VAL A 350 1.99 -4.41 -17.14
C VAL A 350 1.91 -2.97 -17.60
N SER A 351 2.74 -2.56 -18.55
CA SER A 351 2.61 -1.23 -19.17
C SER A 351 3.12 -1.20 -20.59
N GLY A 352 2.44 -0.48 -21.48
CA GLY A 352 2.88 -0.40 -22.86
C GLY A 352 1.78 0.10 -23.79
N ALA A 353 2.09 0.09 -25.09
CA ALA A 353 1.21 0.59 -26.16
C ALA A 353 0.71 -0.52 -27.10
N GLY A 354 0.96 -1.79 -26.77
CA GLY A 354 0.46 -2.95 -27.49
C GLY A 354 -0.30 -3.91 -26.58
N ASP A 355 -0.93 -4.91 -27.17
CA ASP A 355 -1.90 -5.78 -26.52
C ASP A 355 -1.24 -6.67 -25.45
N ALA A 356 -1.85 -6.76 -24.26
CA ALA A 356 -1.40 -7.59 -23.17
C ALA A 356 -2.56 -8.35 -22.51
N ASN A 357 -2.52 -9.68 -22.51
CA ASN A 357 -3.50 -10.53 -21.83
C ASN A 357 -2.85 -11.23 -20.65
N VAL A 358 -3.57 -11.34 -19.53
CA VAL A 358 -3.13 -12.04 -18.33
C VAL A 358 -4.16 -13.09 -17.95
N SER A 359 -3.73 -14.34 -17.79
CA SER A 359 -4.53 -15.42 -17.26
C SER A 359 -3.88 -16.06 -16.04
N LEU A 360 -4.68 -16.36 -15.03
CA LEU A 360 -4.27 -17.04 -13.81
C LEU A 360 -5.14 -18.28 -13.58
N GLN A 361 -4.50 -19.40 -13.27
CA GLN A 361 -5.20 -20.64 -12.92
C GLN A 361 -4.50 -21.43 -11.81
N ASN A 362 -5.25 -22.31 -11.15
CA ASN A 362 -4.77 -23.32 -10.20
C ASN A 362 -3.94 -22.74 -9.04
N GLY A 363 -4.50 -21.81 -8.28
CA GLY A 363 -3.88 -21.25 -7.07
C GLY A 363 -2.77 -20.23 -7.36
N SER A 364 -2.72 -19.66 -8.55
CA SER A 364 -1.69 -18.69 -8.92
C SER A 364 -1.98 -17.30 -8.36
N VAL A 365 -0.95 -16.47 -8.20
CA VAL A 365 -1.06 -15.14 -7.61
C VAL A 365 -0.36 -14.08 -8.46
N TRP A 366 -1.06 -12.99 -8.77
CA TRP A 366 -0.44 -11.77 -9.28
C TRP A 366 -0.48 -10.66 -8.23
N ASN A 367 0.70 -10.32 -7.71
CA ASN A 367 0.92 -9.17 -6.84
C ASN A 367 1.26 -7.95 -7.70
N VAL A 368 0.25 -7.10 -7.93
CA VAL A 368 0.36 -5.93 -8.79
C VAL A 368 1.16 -4.84 -8.06
N THR A 369 2.24 -4.37 -8.66
CA THR A 369 3.16 -3.40 -8.01
C THR A 369 2.94 -1.95 -8.40
N GLY A 370 1.95 -1.67 -9.24
CA GLY A 370 1.56 -0.33 -9.66
C GLY A 370 0.55 -0.38 -10.82
N SER A 371 0.13 0.77 -11.32
CA SER A 371 -0.88 0.84 -12.38
C SER A 371 -0.53 -0.05 -13.57
N SER A 372 -1.46 -0.94 -13.90
CA SER A 372 -1.35 -1.92 -14.97
C SER A 372 -2.48 -1.75 -15.98
N THR A 373 -2.20 -2.02 -17.25
CA THR A 373 -3.21 -2.01 -18.32
C THR A 373 -3.10 -3.31 -19.13
N VAL A 374 -4.21 -4.04 -19.24
CA VAL A 374 -4.29 -5.35 -19.91
C VAL A 374 -5.58 -5.47 -20.71
N ASP A 375 -5.57 -6.00 -21.92
CA ASP A 375 -6.77 -6.14 -22.75
C ASP A 375 -7.76 -7.15 -22.19
N ALA A 376 -7.25 -8.26 -21.65
CA ALA A 376 -8.05 -9.26 -20.97
C ALA A 376 -7.38 -9.75 -19.69
N LEU A 377 -8.17 -9.83 -18.62
CA LEU A 377 -7.79 -10.46 -17.36
C LEU A 377 -8.72 -11.64 -17.07
N ALA A 378 -8.16 -12.85 -17.04
CA ALA A 378 -8.87 -14.06 -16.67
C ALA A 378 -8.32 -14.64 -15.35
N VAL A 379 -9.19 -14.87 -14.38
CA VAL A 379 -8.80 -15.35 -13.04
C VAL A 379 -9.61 -16.60 -12.71
N LYS A 380 -8.95 -17.74 -12.58
CA LYS A 380 -9.57 -19.02 -12.23
C LYS A 380 -8.92 -19.63 -11.00
N ASP A 381 -9.68 -19.83 -9.93
CA ASP A 381 -9.17 -20.42 -8.68
C ASP A 381 -7.85 -19.77 -8.23
N SER A 382 -7.74 -18.44 -8.36
CA SER A 382 -6.47 -17.70 -8.29
C SER A 382 -6.70 -16.30 -7.72
N THR A 383 -5.60 -15.62 -7.37
CA THR A 383 -5.64 -14.34 -6.65
C THR A 383 -4.97 -13.22 -7.43
N VAL A 384 -5.64 -12.07 -7.50
CA VAL A 384 -5.05 -10.80 -7.94
C VAL A 384 -5.01 -9.87 -6.73
N ASN A 385 -3.83 -9.34 -6.42
CA ASN A 385 -3.62 -8.43 -5.29
C ASN A 385 -3.28 -7.03 -5.80
N ILE A 386 -4.15 -6.07 -5.49
CA ILE A 386 -4.05 -4.66 -5.87
C ILE A 386 -4.00 -3.70 -4.67
N THR A 387 -3.60 -4.15 -3.48
CA THR A 387 -3.60 -3.36 -2.22
C THR A 387 -2.99 -1.96 -2.30
N LYS A 388 -2.16 -1.63 -3.31
CA LYS A 388 -1.65 -0.27 -3.60
C LYS A 388 -1.47 -0.02 -5.09
N ALA A 389 -2.34 -0.61 -5.91
CA ALA A 389 -2.23 -0.60 -7.36
C ALA A 389 -3.59 -0.46 -8.03
N THR A 390 -3.56 -0.08 -9.30
CA THR A 390 -4.74 -0.08 -10.17
C THR A 390 -4.54 -1.05 -11.31
N VAL A 391 -5.62 -1.69 -11.75
CA VAL A 391 -5.63 -2.54 -12.94
C VAL A 391 -6.75 -2.05 -13.85
N ASN A 392 -6.37 -1.57 -15.03
CA ASN A 392 -7.31 -1.24 -16.08
C ASN A 392 -7.39 -2.41 -17.07
N THR A 393 -8.59 -2.87 -17.40
CA THR A 393 -8.76 -3.93 -18.37
C THR A 393 -9.91 -3.76 -19.36
N GLY A 394 -9.75 -4.33 -20.55
CA GLY A 394 -10.81 -4.40 -21.56
C GLY A 394 -11.89 -5.40 -21.19
N THR A 395 -11.50 -6.61 -20.77
CA THR A 395 -12.44 -7.67 -20.40
C THR A 395 -11.99 -8.40 -19.13
N PHE A 396 -12.96 -8.80 -18.32
CA PHE A 396 -12.70 -9.53 -17.08
C PHE A 396 -13.56 -10.79 -16.98
N ALA A 397 -12.92 -11.92 -16.72
CA ALA A 397 -13.58 -13.19 -16.47
C ALA A 397 -13.05 -13.83 -15.19
N SER A 398 -13.93 -14.07 -14.23
CA SER A 398 -13.58 -14.71 -12.95
C SER A 398 -14.31 -16.04 -12.78
N GLN A 399 -13.58 -17.10 -12.47
CA GLN A 399 -14.13 -18.40 -12.07
C GLN A 399 -13.55 -18.72 -10.70
N ASN A 400 -14.29 -18.37 -9.63
CA ASN A 400 -13.81 -18.53 -8.26
C ASN A 400 -12.47 -17.77 -8.01
N GLY A 401 -12.37 -16.55 -8.54
CA GLY A 401 -11.23 -15.67 -8.33
C GLY A 401 -11.29 -14.97 -6.97
N THR A 402 -10.13 -14.55 -6.48
CA THR A 402 -9.99 -13.67 -5.31
C THR A 402 -9.32 -12.35 -5.72
N LEU A 403 -9.93 -11.23 -5.34
CA LEU A 403 -9.32 -9.90 -5.45
C LEU A 403 -8.96 -9.41 -4.05
N ILE A 404 -7.68 -9.10 -3.83
CA ILE A 404 -7.22 -8.45 -2.59
C ILE A 404 -7.08 -6.95 -2.87
N VAL A 405 -7.75 -6.15 -2.05
CA VAL A 405 -7.75 -4.69 -2.14
C VAL A 405 -7.35 -4.07 -0.80
N ASP A 406 -7.21 -2.74 -0.78
CA ASP A 406 -7.23 -1.94 0.43
C ASP A 406 -8.41 -0.97 0.31
N ALA A 407 -9.45 -1.21 1.12
CA ALA A 407 -10.69 -0.45 1.07
C ALA A 407 -10.58 0.98 1.60
N SER A 408 -9.51 1.34 2.32
CA SER A 408 -9.30 2.72 2.78
C SER A 408 -8.44 3.56 1.81
N SER A 409 -7.99 3.00 0.68
CA SER A 409 -7.20 3.71 -0.32
C SER A 409 -7.79 3.65 -1.74
N GLU A 410 -7.31 4.54 -2.61
CA GLU A 410 -7.80 4.70 -3.99
C GLU A 410 -7.25 3.61 -4.94
N ASN A 411 -7.53 2.33 -4.65
CA ASN A 411 -7.23 1.22 -5.56
C ASN A 411 -8.46 0.83 -6.36
N THR A 412 -8.27 0.51 -7.64
CA THR A 412 -9.36 0.18 -8.54
C THR A 412 -9.02 -0.97 -9.49
N LEU A 413 -9.99 -1.86 -9.68
CA LEU A 413 -10.10 -2.72 -10.86
C LEU A 413 -11.10 -2.07 -11.83
N ASP A 414 -10.58 -1.40 -12.86
CA ASP A 414 -11.39 -0.69 -13.85
C ASP A 414 -11.57 -1.54 -15.11
N ILE A 415 -12.79 -2.00 -15.37
CA ILE A 415 -13.10 -2.88 -16.51
C ILE A 415 -13.93 -2.08 -17.50
N SER A 416 -13.28 -1.61 -18.56
CA SER A 416 -13.90 -0.76 -19.60
C SER A 416 -14.93 -1.50 -20.47
N GLY A 417 -14.80 -2.81 -20.62
CA GLY A 417 -15.73 -3.68 -21.34
C GLY A 417 -16.49 -4.63 -20.42
N LYS A 418 -16.73 -5.86 -20.88
CA LYS A 418 -17.59 -6.82 -20.17
C LYS A 418 -16.85 -7.53 -19.04
N ALA A 419 -17.46 -7.54 -17.86
CA ALA A 419 -17.06 -8.34 -16.71
C ALA A 419 -18.03 -9.52 -16.49
N SER A 420 -17.53 -10.70 -16.12
CA SER A 420 -18.37 -11.88 -15.89
C SER A 420 -17.81 -12.86 -14.86
N GLY A 421 -18.71 -13.64 -14.26
CA GLY A 421 -18.39 -14.74 -13.36
C GLY A 421 -18.45 -14.37 -11.87
N ASP A 422 -17.77 -15.13 -11.01
CA ASP A 422 -17.85 -15.00 -9.55
C ASP A 422 -16.49 -14.58 -8.96
N LEU A 423 -16.49 -13.56 -8.10
CA LEU A 423 -15.29 -12.96 -7.50
C LEU A 423 -15.48 -12.76 -5.99
N SER A 424 -14.54 -13.27 -5.19
CA SER A 424 -14.45 -12.92 -3.77
C SER A 424 -13.51 -11.74 -3.58
N VAL A 425 -13.95 -10.71 -2.88
CA VAL A 425 -13.15 -9.52 -2.58
C VAL A 425 -12.76 -9.53 -1.13
N TYR A 426 -11.46 -9.35 -0.89
CA TYR A 426 -10.85 -9.33 0.42
C TYR A 426 -10.17 -7.99 0.65
N SER A 427 -10.59 -7.27 1.69
CA SER A 427 -9.88 -6.12 2.22
C SER A 427 -9.56 -6.41 3.68
N ALA A 428 -8.32 -6.14 4.09
CA ALA A 428 -8.01 -6.11 5.51
C ALA A 428 -8.85 -5.02 6.20
N GLY A 429 -9.26 -5.28 7.45
CA GLY A 429 -9.92 -4.27 8.28
C GLY A 429 -8.95 -3.14 8.66
N SER A 430 -9.49 -1.93 8.84
CA SER A 430 -8.73 -0.74 9.27
C SER A 430 -9.50 0.04 10.35
N LEU A 431 -8.79 0.91 11.07
CA LEU A 431 -9.39 1.94 11.92
C LEU A 431 -9.83 3.17 11.13
N ASP A 432 -9.36 3.31 9.88
CA ASP A 432 -9.78 4.41 9.01
C ASP A 432 -11.19 4.16 8.46
N PRO A 433 -12.03 5.21 8.32
CA PRO A 433 -13.31 5.09 7.64
C PRO A 433 -13.12 4.77 6.15
N ILE A 434 -14.08 4.06 5.58
CA ILE A 434 -14.09 3.72 4.16
C ILE A 434 -14.97 4.72 3.41
N ASN A 435 -14.47 5.22 2.28
CA ASN A 435 -15.23 6.12 1.41
C ASN A 435 -16.24 5.31 0.57
N GLU A 436 -17.51 5.43 0.91
CA GLU A 436 -18.62 4.70 0.25
C GLU A 436 -18.93 5.21 -1.17
N GLN A 437 -18.41 6.37 -1.57
CA GLN A 437 -18.64 6.96 -2.90
C GLN A 437 -17.62 6.52 -3.95
N THR A 438 -16.53 5.86 -3.53
CA THR A 438 -15.47 5.42 -4.45
C THR A 438 -15.69 3.95 -4.82
N ALA A 439 -15.85 3.69 -6.13
CA ALA A 439 -15.94 2.31 -6.63
C ALA A 439 -14.58 1.62 -6.57
N PHE A 440 -14.54 0.39 -6.07
CA PHE A 440 -13.33 -0.44 -6.08
C PHE A 440 -13.26 -1.31 -7.34
N ILE A 441 -14.42 -1.64 -7.89
CA ILE A 441 -14.55 -2.37 -9.15
C ILE A 441 -15.52 -1.59 -10.03
N SER A 442 -15.01 -1.09 -11.15
CA SER A 442 -15.82 -0.47 -12.19
C SER A 442 -16.06 -1.48 -13.30
N THR A 443 -17.28 -1.54 -13.82
CA THR A 443 -17.62 -2.48 -14.91
C THR A 443 -18.30 -1.80 -16.08
N GLY A 444 -18.02 -2.27 -17.30
CA GLY A 444 -18.72 -1.83 -18.50
C GLY A 444 -20.15 -2.36 -18.55
N LYS A 445 -20.94 -1.80 -19.46
CA LYS A 445 -22.36 -2.16 -19.66
C LYS A 445 -22.55 -3.66 -19.91
N ASP A 446 -23.70 -4.18 -19.49
CA ASP A 446 -24.12 -5.58 -19.66
C ASP A 446 -23.18 -6.61 -19.01
N SER A 447 -22.43 -6.18 -17.99
CA SER A 447 -21.61 -7.05 -17.15
C SER A 447 -22.48 -7.95 -16.27
N THR A 448 -22.03 -9.19 -16.08
CA THR A 448 -22.71 -10.22 -15.28
C THR A 448 -21.82 -10.72 -14.14
N LEU A 449 -20.86 -9.88 -13.72
CA LEU A 449 -19.98 -10.16 -12.59
C LEU A 449 -20.78 -10.20 -11.30
N LYS A 450 -20.51 -11.19 -10.46
CA LYS A 450 -20.97 -11.26 -9.08
C LYS A 450 -19.76 -11.16 -8.18
N ALA A 451 -19.68 -10.09 -7.40
CA ALA A 451 -18.63 -9.90 -6.42
C ALA A 451 -19.21 -9.87 -5.00
N THR A 452 -18.53 -10.53 -4.07
CA THR A 452 -18.91 -10.56 -2.65
C THR A 452 -17.71 -10.27 -1.78
N GLY A 453 -17.89 -9.51 -0.70
CA GLY A 453 -16.83 -9.22 0.25
C GLY A 453 -17.38 -8.47 1.45
N THR A 454 -16.71 -8.58 2.58
CA THR A 454 -17.01 -7.83 3.81
C THR A 454 -15.72 -7.33 4.41
N THR A 455 -15.70 -6.15 4.99
CA THR A 455 -14.54 -5.59 5.72
C THR A 455 -15.02 -4.69 6.85
N GLU A 456 -14.10 -4.05 7.56
CA GLU A 456 -14.41 -3.01 8.53
C GLU A 456 -13.54 -1.77 8.34
N GLY A 457 -14.08 -0.63 8.77
CA GLY A 457 -13.43 0.67 8.74
C GLY A 457 -14.01 1.58 9.82
N GLY A 458 -13.16 2.15 10.68
CA GLY A 458 -13.62 2.95 11.81
C GLY A 458 -14.56 2.17 12.72
N LEU A 459 -15.76 2.71 12.97
CA LEU A 459 -16.72 2.12 13.90
C LEU A 459 -17.66 1.05 13.31
N TYR A 460 -17.60 0.80 11.99
CA TYR A 460 -18.60 0.00 11.28
C TYR A 460 -18.00 -1.09 10.40
N GLN A 461 -18.78 -2.15 10.18
CA GLN A 461 -18.51 -3.11 9.10
C GLN A 461 -19.13 -2.62 7.79
N TYR A 462 -18.57 -3.07 6.67
CA TYR A 462 -18.99 -2.72 5.31
C TYR A 462 -19.19 -3.98 4.48
N ASP A 463 -20.28 -4.00 3.73
CA ASP A 463 -20.63 -5.07 2.80
C ASP A 463 -20.38 -4.58 1.36
N LEU A 464 -19.72 -5.40 0.53
CA LEU A 464 -19.53 -5.09 -0.89
C LEU A 464 -20.86 -5.23 -1.62
N THR A 465 -21.33 -4.12 -2.19
CA THR A 465 -22.64 -4.03 -2.85
C THR A 465 -22.49 -3.49 -4.27
N GLN A 466 -23.29 -4.04 -5.19
CA GLN A 466 -23.38 -3.52 -6.56
C GLN A 466 -24.35 -2.33 -6.62
N GLY A 467 -23.84 -1.19 -7.11
CA GLY A 467 -24.62 0.02 -7.36
C GLY A 467 -25.50 -0.09 -8.61
N ALA A 468 -26.41 0.88 -8.77
CA ALA A 468 -27.30 0.96 -9.93
C ALA A 468 -26.56 1.23 -11.26
N ASP A 469 -25.34 1.76 -11.19
CA ASP A 469 -24.44 1.96 -12.31
C ASP A 469 -23.66 0.69 -12.71
N GLY A 470 -23.84 -0.40 -11.95
CA GLY A 470 -23.17 -1.69 -12.16
C GLY A 470 -21.81 -1.82 -11.46
N ASN A 471 -21.31 -0.76 -10.81
CA ASN A 471 -20.03 -0.75 -10.11
C ASN A 471 -20.17 -1.30 -8.68
N PHE A 472 -19.06 -1.66 -8.03
CA PHE A 472 -19.06 -2.24 -6.69
C PHE A 472 -18.41 -1.31 -5.66
N TYR A 473 -19.12 -1.14 -4.54
CA TYR A 473 -18.80 -0.23 -3.45
C TYR A 473 -18.83 -0.98 -2.12
N PHE A 474 -17.95 -0.63 -1.20
CA PHE A 474 -18.12 -1.01 0.21
C PHE A 474 -19.12 -0.05 0.84
N VAL A 475 -20.30 -0.55 1.19
CA VAL A 475 -21.39 0.23 1.77
C VAL A 475 -21.47 -0.05 3.27
N LYS A 476 -21.60 1.01 4.07
CA LYS A 476 -21.63 0.90 5.53
C LYS A 476 -22.83 0.10 6.00
N ASN A 477 -22.60 -0.89 6.85
CA ASN A 477 -23.65 -1.61 7.55
C ASN A 477 -23.89 -0.97 8.92
N THR A 478 -24.87 -0.07 8.99
CA THR A 478 -25.19 0.69 10.21
C THR A 478 -25.68 -0.16 11.38
N HIS A 479 -25.97 -1.44 11.15
CA HIS A 479 -26.40 -2.39 12.18
C HIS A 479 -25.29 -3.33 12.64
N LYS A 480 -24.07 -3.20 12.13
CA LYS A 480 -22.92 -4.02 12.50
C LYS A 480 -21.74 -3.17 12.94
N ALA A 481 -21.47 -3.20 14.24
CA ALA A 481 -20.27 -2.62 14.81
C ALA A 481 -19.01 -3.34 14.28
N SER A 482 -17.94 -2.57 14.00
CA SER A 482 -16.61 -3.15 13.73
C SER A 482 -16.06 -3.88 14.96
N ASN A 483 -15.04 -4.71 14.77
CA ASN A 483 -14.30 -5.36 15.85
C ASN A 483 -13.71 -4.34 16.81
N ALA A 484 -13.17 -3.23 16.30
CA ALA A 484 -12.70 -2.14 17.12
C ALA A 484 -13.84 -1.47 17.90
N SER A 485 -14.94 -1.13 17.24
CA SER A 485 -16.13 -0.52 17.86
C SER A 485 -16.71 -1.36 18.98
N SER A 486 -16.79 -2.69 18.78
CA SER A 486 -17.34 -3.56 19.81
C SER A 486 -16.43 -3.69 21.02
N VAL A 487 -15.10 -3.69 20.82
CA VAL A 487 -14.15 -3.69 21.93
C VAL A 487 -14.21 -2.39 22.71
N ILE A 488 -14.17 -1.21 22.07
CA ILE A 488 -14.16 0.07 22.80
C ILE A 488 -15.45 0.29 23.60
N GLN A 489 -16.60 -0.16 23.07
CA GLN A 489 -17.87 -0.12 23.79
C GLN A 489 -17.89 -1.09 24.96
N ALA A 490 -17.44 -2.33 24.76
CA ALA A 490 -17.38 -3.33 25.81
C ALA A 490 -16.36 -2.95 26.90
N MET A 491 -15.22 -2.35 26.55
CA MET A 491 -14.23 -1.85 27.52
C MET A 491 -14.75 -0.68 28.35
N ALA A 492 -15.67 0.13 27.82
CA ALA A 492 -16.32 1.18 28.60
C ALA A 492 -17.34 0.60 29.60
N ALA A 493 -18.10 -0.42 29.21
CA ALA A 493 -19.17 -1.01 30.03
C ALA A 493 -18.71 -2.09 31.02
N ALA A 494 -17.73 -2.91 30.66
CA ALA A 494 -17.24 -4.03 31.48
C ALA A 494 -16.80 -3.63 32.91
N PRO A 495 -15.97 -2.60 33.14
CA PRO A 495 -15.60 -2.19 34.49
C PRO A 495 -16.82 -1.73 35.31
N ALA A 496 -17.84 -1.14 34.69
CA ALA A 496 -19.07 -0.75 35.38
C ALA A 496 -19.87 -1.98 35.83
N ASN A 497 -19.91 -3.03 35.01
CA ASN A 497 -20.55 -4.29 35.38
C ASN A 497 -19.83 -5.01 36.51
N VAL A 498 -18.49 -5.00 36.53
CA VAL A 498 -17.70 -5.51 37.65
C VAL A 498 -17.99 -4.72 38.93
N ALA A 499 -18.03 -3.38 38.84
CA ALA A 499 -18.36 -2.50 39.96
C ALA A 499 -19.77 -2.76 40.51
N ASN A 500 -20.76 -2.98 39.64
CA ASN A 500 -22.14 -3.31 40.03
C ASN A 500 -22.22 -4.69 40.70
N LEU A 501 -21.46 -5.69 40.24
CA LEU A 501 -21.41 -7.00 40.88
C LEU A 501 -20.75 -6.93 42.27
N GLN A 502 -19.73 -6.08 42.45
CA GLN A 502 -19.15 -5.80 43.75
C GLN A 502 -20.18 -5.15 44.70
N ALA A 503 -20.98 -4.19 44.22
CA ALA A 503 -22.07 -3.58 44.98
C ALA A 503 -23.14 -4.62 45.41
N ASP A 504 -23.57 -5.47 44.48
CA ASP A 504 -24.55 -6.53 44.75
C ASP A 504 -24.00 -7.57 45.75
N THR A 505 -22.70 -7.88 45.69
CA THR A 505 -22.01 -8.75 46.67
C THR A 505 -22.01 -8.14 48.07
N LEU A 506 -21.83 -6.82 48.19
CA LEU A 506 -21.96 -6.16 49.49
C LEU A 506 -23.41 -6.17 50.00
N SER A 507 -24.38 -5.97 49.12
CA SER A 507 -25.81 -6.06 49.46
C SER A 507 -26.17 -7.46 49.99
N ALA A 508 -25.56 -8.52 49.44
CA ALA A 508 -25.73 -9.89 49.94
C ALA A 508 -25.21 -10.07 51.38
N ARG A 509 -24.14 -9.39 51.79
CA ARG A 509 -23.70 -9.36 53.20
C ARG A 509 -24.72 -8.68 54.10
N GLN A 510 -25.22 -7.50 53.72
CA GLN A 510 -26.21 -6.74 54.52
C GLN A 510 -27.49 -7.57 54.71
N ASP A 511 -27.92 -8.24 53.65
CA ASP A 511 -29.00 -9.20 53.65
C ASP A 511 -28.75 -10.38 54.61
N ALA A 512 -27.56 -10.99 54.58
CA ALA A 512 -27.21 -12.11 55.44
C ALA A 512 -27.21 -11.71 56.93
N VAL A 513 -26.65 -10.56 57.30
CA VAL A 513 -26.70 -10.08 58.69
C VAL A 513 -28.14 -9.90 59.16
N ARG A 514 -29.00 -9.31 58.31
CA ARG A 514 -30.40 -9.02 58.67
C ARG A 514 -31.22 -10.28 58.91
N LEU A 515 -30.89 -11.38 58.23
CA LEU A 515 -31.55 -12.68 58.39
C LEU A 515 -31.02 -13.50 59.58
N SER A 516 -29.98 -13.05 60.27
CA SER A 516 -29.44 -13.73 61.45
C SER A 516 -29.64 -12.92 62.73
N GLU A 517 -30.17 -13.57 63.75
CA GLU A 517 -30.25 -13.01 65.10
C GLU A 517 -28.93 -13.18 65.86
N ASN A 518 -28.13 -14.18 65.48
CA ASN A 518 -26.83 -14.46 66.07
C ASN A 518 -25.72 -13.58 65.48
N ASP A 519 -25.93 -13.00 64.31
CA ASP A 519 -24.98 -12.09 63.68
C ASP A 519 -25.08 -10.67 64.27
N LYS A 520 -24.16 -10.39 65.17
CA LYS A 520 -23.96 -9.08 65.82
C LYS A 520 -22.89 -8.23 65.13
N GLY A 521 -22.54 -8.61 63.91
CA GLY A 521 -21.36 -8.12 63.22
C GLY A 521 -20.15 -9.02 63.46
N GLY A 522 -19.16 -8.86 62.61
CA GLY A 522 -18.05 -9.79 62.53
C GLY A 522 -17.01 -9.41 61.49
N VAL A 523 -16.09 -10.35 61.26
CA VAL A 523 -15.25 -10.39 60.07
C VAL A 523 -15.87 -11.39 59.10
N TRP A 524 -15.90 -11.05 57.82
CA TRP A 524 -16.48 -11.90 56.80
C TRP A 524 -15.65 -11.88 55.53
N ILE A 525 -15.81 -12.94 54.75
CA ILE A 525 -15.24 -13.10 53.41
C ILE A 525 -16.29 -13.68 52.49
N GLN A 526 -16.31 -13.21 51.25
CA GLN A 526 -17.19 -13.65 50.19
C GLN A 526 -16.39 -13.91 48.93
N TYR A 527 -16.69 -15.01 48.25
CA TYR A 527 -16.36 -15.19 46.84
C TYR A 527 -17.59 -14.86 46.01
N PHE A 528 -17.40 -14.15 44.91
CA PHE A 528 -18.46 -13.82 43.97
C PHE A 528 -17.98 -14.00 42.54
N GLY A 529 -18.92 -14.27 41.65
CA GLY A 529 -18.61 -14.39 40.24
C GLY A 529 -19.81 -14.76 39.41
N GLY A 530 -19.60 -14.82 38.11
CA GLY A 530 -20.65 -15.19 37.18
C GLY A 530 -20.33 -14.84 35.74
N LYS A 531 -21.14 -15.39 34.86
CA LYS A 531 -21.12 -15.07 33.44
C LYS A 531 -22.19 -14.02 33.15
N GLN A 532 -21.80 -13.03 32.36
CA GLN A 532 -22.65 -11.94 31.92
C GLN A 532 -22.58 -11.84 30.40
N LYS A 533 -23.73 -11.61 29.76
CA LYS A 533 -23.84 -11.36 28.32
C LYS A 533 -24.59 -10.07 28.14
N HIS A 534 -24.00 -9.16 27.39
CA HIS A 534 -24.54 -7.82 27.21
C HIS A 534 -24.51 -7.42 25.75
N THR A 535 -25.49 -6.61 25.36
CA THR A 535 -25.47 -5.86 24.11
C THR A 535 -25.59 -4.38 24.44
N THR A 536 -24.74 -3.56 23.87
CA THR A 536 -24.82 -2.10 24.04
C THR A 536 -25.81 -1.50 23.04
N ALA A 537 -26.28 -0.28 23.32
CA ALA A 537 -27.11 0.50 22.40
C ALA A 537 -26.44 0.74 21.02
N GLY A 538 -25.11 0.72 20.95
CA GLY A 538 -24.31 0.76 19.73
C GLY A 538 -24.08 -0.59 19.05
N ASN A 539 -24.91 -1.61 19.36
CA ASN A 539 -24.91 -2.96 18.80
C ASN A 539 -23.61 -3.76 19.03
N ALA A 540 -22.87 -3.49 20.12
CA ALA A 540 -21.75 -4.31 20.53
C ALA A 540 -22.20 -5.40 21.49
N SER A 541 -22.12 -6.66 21.09
CA SER A 541 -22.36 -7.80 21.99
C SER A 541 -21.05 -8.32 22.57
N TYR A 542 -21.03 -8.60 23.87
CA TYR A 542 -19.88 -9.17 24.55
C TYR A 542 -20.28 -10.10 25.70
N ASP A 543 -19.42 -11.08 25.95
CA ASP A 543 -19.46 -11.95 27.12
C ASP A 543 -18.42 -11.43 28.13
N LEU A 544 -18.78 -11.44 29.42
CA LEU A 544 -17.92 -11.08 30.53
C LEU A 544 -18.01 -12.13 31.64
N ASP A 545 -16.89 -12.80 31.92
CA ASP A 545 -16.77 -13.78 33.00
C ASP A 545 -16.05 -13.13 34.18
N VAL A 546 -16.78 -12.88 35.27
CA VAL A 546 -16.25 -12.17 36.45
C VAL A 546 -16.00 -13.13 37.59
N ASN A 547 -14.87 -12.95 38.28
CA ASN A 547 -14.51 -13.66 39.50
C ASN A 547 -13.88 -12.69 40.49
N GLY A 548 -14.26 -12.75 41.75
CA GLY A 548 -13.73 -11.86 42.77
C GLY A 548 -13.89 -12.35 44.18
N VAL A 549 -13.16 -11.69 45.08
CA VAL A 549 -13.23 -11.90 46.52
C VAL A 549 -13.46 -10.57 47.19
N MET A 550 -14.35 -10.55 48.17
CA MET A 550 -14.61 -9.40 49.03
C MET A 550 -14.43 -9.81 50.48
N LEU A 551 -13.74 -8.98 51.26
CA LEU A 551 -13.56 -9.17 52.69
C LEU A 551 -13.95 -7.89 53.42
N GLY A 552 -14.52 -8.04 54.61
CA GLY A 552 -14.98 -6.88 55.35
C GLY A 552 -15.14 -7.14 56.84
N GLY A 553 -15.43 -6.06 57.54
CA GLY A 553 -15.78 -6.07 58.94
C GLY A 553 -16.90 -5.07 59.20
N ASP A 554 -17.90 -5.50 59.96
CA ASP A 554 -19.05 -4.68 60.34
C ASP A 554 -19.42 -4.91 61.78
N THR A 555 -19.95 -3.89 62.45
CA THR A 555 -20.46 -4.02 63.82
C THR A 555 -21.92 -3.67 63.96
N ARG A 556 -22.67 -4.49 64.71
CA ARG A 556 -24.11 -4.29 64.95
C ARG A 556 -24.36 -3.75 66.35
N PHE A 557 -24.97 -2.58 66.41
CA PHE A 557 -25.38 -1.91 67.65
C PHE A 557 -26.88 -2.05 67.86
N MET A 558 -27.29 -2.53 69.02
CA MET A 558 -28.71 -2.59 69.40
C MET A 558 -29.17 -1.24 69.99
N THR A 559 -30.40 -0.86 69.69
CA THR A 559 -31.07 0.37 70.14
C THR A 559 -32.50 0.03 70.60
N GLU A 560 -33.16 0.93 71.31
CA GLU A 560 -34.53 0.68 71.83
C GLU A 560 -35.54 0.36 70.72
N ASP A 561 -35.38 0.96 69.54
CA ASP A 561 -36.29 0.85 68.40
C ASP A 561 -35.76 -0.05 67.27
N GLY A 562 -34.65 -0.76 67.46
CA GLY A 562 -34.06 -1.61 66.42
C GLY A 562 -32.55 -1.85 66.55
N SER A 563 -31.86 -1.97 65.42
CA SER A 563 -30.40 -2.11 65.36
C SER A 563 -29.77 -1.31 64.22
N TRP A 564 -28.55 -0.86 64.41
CA TRP A 564 -27.66 -0.34 63.36
C TRP A 564 -26.58 -1.36 63.04
N LEU A 565 -26.15 -1.45 61.79
CA LEU A 565 -24.96 -2.16 61.33
C LEU A 565 -24.05 -1.16 60.62
N ALA A 566 -22.79 -1.02 61.01
CA ALA A 566 -21.85 -0.15 60.32
C ALA A 566 -20.57 -0.92 59.99
N GLY A 567 -20.07 -0.81 58.76
CA GLY A 567 -18.89 -1.56 58.35
C GLY A 567 -18.17 -1.02 57.14
N VAL A 568 -17.04 -1.67 56.86
CA VAL A 568 -16.21 -1.43 55.68
C VAL A 568 -15.85 -2.74 55.02
N ALA A 569 -15.61 -2.71 53.72
CA ALA A 569 -15.16 -3.87 52.95
C ALA A 569 -14.19 -3.46 51.85
N MET A 570 -13.40 -4.41 51.38
CA MET A 570 -12.52 -4.28 50.23
C MET A 570 -12.73 -5.49 49.32
N SER A 571 -12.63 -5.28 48.00
CA SER A 571 -12.69 -6.38 47.03
C SER A 571 -11.61 -6.28 45.97
N SER A 572 -11.26 -7.45 45.45
CA SER A 572 -10.50 -7.61 44.21
C SER A 572 -11.32 -8.47 43.26
N ALA A 573 -11.44 -8.05 42.00
CA ALA A 573 -12.16 -8.76 40.97
C ALA A 573 -11.39 -8.73 39.66
N LYS A 574 -11.52 -9.81 38.89
CA LYS A 574 -11.09 -9.90 37.51
C LYS A 574 -12.30 -10.22 36.63
N GLY A 575 -12.41 -9.52 35.51
CA GLY A 575 -13.37 -9.81 34.44
C GLY A 575 -12.63 -10.14 33.15
N ASP A 576 -12.89 -11.32 32.60
CA ASP A 576 -12.41 -11.74 31.28
C ASP A 576 -13.51 -11.42 30.24
N MET A 577 -13.22 -10.50 29.32
CA MET A 577 -14.15 -10.01 28.31
C MET A 577 -13.84 -10.64 26.94
N THR A 578 -14.88 -11.09 26.23
CA THR A 578 -14.76 -11.51 24.83
C THR A 578 -15.83 -10.86 23.97
N THR A 579 -15.44 -10.38 22.79
CA THR A 579 -16.35 -9.82 21.80
C THR A 579 -15.83 -10.14 20.41
N MET A 580 -16.68 -10.74 19.57
CA MET A 580 -16.31 -11.25 18.25
C MET A 580 -15.02 -12.10 18.30
N GLN A 581 -13.94 -11.66 17.64
CA GLN A 581 -12.63 -12.34 17.62
C GLN A 581 -11.59 -11.66 18.53
N SER A 582 -12.04 -10.75 19.37
CA SER A 582 -11.24 -9.93 20.26
C SER A 582 -11.48 -10.32 21.73
N LYS A 583 -10.52 -9.96 22.57
CA LYS A 583 -10.55 -10.26 24.01
C LYS A 583 -10.05 -9.05 24.79
N GLY A 584 -10.43 -8.96 26.06
CA GLY A 584 -9.86 -8.03 27.00
C GLY A 584 -10.00 -8.49 28.44
N ASP A 585 -9.34 -7.77 29.33
CA ASP A 585 -9.28 -8.04 30.75
C ASP A 585 -9.63 -6.74 31.49
N THR A 586 -10.44 -6.84 32.54
CA THR A 586 -10.66 -5.75 33.50
C THR A 586 -10.32 -6.24 34.91
N GLU A 587 -9.46 -5.51 35.60
CA GLU A 587 -9.04 -5.81 36.97
C GLU A 587 -9.47 -4.67 37.88
N GLY A 588 -10.33 -4.96 38.85
CA GLY A 588 -10.94 -3.98 39.75
C GLY A 588 -10.57 -4.20 41.21
N TYR A 589 -10.08 -3.14 41.87
CA TYR A 589 -9.91 -3.08 43.31
C TYR A 589 -10.84 -2.03 43.88
N SER A 590 -11.66 -2.38 44.87
CA SER A 590 -12.63 -1.44 45.42
C SER A 590 -12.68 -1.46 46.94
N PHE A 591 -13.08 -0.31 47.49
CA PHE A 591 -13.35 -0.07 48.89
C PHE A 591 -14.82 0.33 49.05
N HIS A 592 -15.44 -0.19 50.11
CA HIS A 592 -16.85 0.03 50.42
C HIS A 592 -17.02 0.46 51.86
N ALA A 593 -17.94 1.39 52.10
CA ALA A 593 -18.45 1.73 53.42
C ALA A 593 -19.97 1.60 53.42
N TYR A 594 -20.54 1.01 54.47
CA TYR A 594 -21.97 0.71 54.51
C TYR A 594 -22.57 0.89 55.90
N LEU A 595 -23.86 1.20 55.89
CA LEU A 595 -24.68 1.40 57.07
C LEU A 595 -26.06 0.77 56.84
N SER A 596 -26.51 -0.08 57.76
CA SER A 596 -27.86 -0.64 57.73
C SER A 596 -28.61 -0.28 59.00
N ARG A 597 -29.88 0.07 58.85
CA ARG A 597 -30.84 0.29 59.93
C ARG A 597 -31.94 -0.75 59.82
N GLN A 598 -32.20 -1.45 60.92
CA GLN A 598 -33.35 -2.35 61.03
C GLN A 598 -34.20 -1.90 62.22
N TYR A 599 -35.49 -1.68 62.01
CA TYR A 599 -36.44 -1.31 63.05
C TYR A 599 -37.17 -2.53 63.60
N ASN A 600 -37.59 -2.46 64.86
CA ASN A 600 -38.33 -3.55 65.52
C ASN A 600 -39.66 -3.89 64.84
N ASN A 601 -40.26 -2.95 64.11
CA ASN A 601 -41.49 -3.17 63.36
C ASN A 601 -41.28 -3.97 62.05
N GLY A 602 -40.04 -4.24 61.66
CA GLY A 602 -39.67 -4.97 60.44
C GLY A 602 -39.11 -4.11 59.31
N ILE A 603 -39.25 -2.78 59.36
CA ILE A 603 -38.69 -1.88 58.34
C ILE A 603 -37.16 -1.96 58.36
N PHE A 604 -36.53 -1.95 57.19
CA PHE A 604 -35.08 -1.81 57.08
C PHE A 604 -34.66 -0.85 55.98
N ILE A 605 -33.48 -0.26 56.15
CA ILE A 605 -32.80 0.61 55.19
C ILE A 605 -31.33 0.23 55.19
N ASP A 606 -30.81 -0.16 54.04
CA ASP A 606 -29.39 -0.39 53.79
C ASP A 606 -28.85 0.75 52.93
N THR A 607 -27.66 1.24 53.24
CA THR A 607 -26.91 2.16 52.40
C THR A 607 -25.48 1.69 52.23
N ALA A 608 -24.89 1.99 51.07
CA ALA A 608 -23.49 1.76 50.80
C ALA A 608 -22.92 2.84 49.90
N ALA A 609 -21.63 3.12 50.06
CA ALA A 609 -20.83 3.90 49.14
C ALA A 609 -19.61 3.08 48.72
N GLN A 610 -19.23 3.18 47.45
CA GLN A 610 -18.11 2.46 46.87
C GLN A 610 -17.17 3.40 46.13
N PHE A 611 -15.88 3.09 46.22
CA PHE A 611 -14.83 3.67 45.39
C PHE A 611 -13.99 2.53 44.81
N GLY A 612 -13.68 2.57 43.53
CA GLY A 612 -12.88 1.53 42.89
C GLY A 612 -11.90 2.08 41.86
N HIS A 613 -10.81 1.33 41.64
CA HIS A 613 -9.85 1.55 40.58
C HIS A 613 -9.85 0.34 39.65
N TYR A 614 -9.94 0.59 38.34
CA TYR A 614 -10.08 -0.43 37.31
C TYR A 614 -9.00 -0.27 36.25
N SER A 615 -8.18 -1.31 36.08
CA SER A 615 -7.21 -1.44 34.99
C SER A 615 -7.81 -2.28 33.88
N ASN A 616 -7.75 -1.80 32.65
CA ASN A 616 -8.39 -2.42 31.50
C ASN A 616 -7.38 -2.61 30.38
N THR A 617 -7.38 -3.79 29.77
CA THR A 617 -6.55 -4.08 28.59
C THR A 617 -7.36 -4.84 27.54
N ALA A 618 -7.01 -4.71 26.26
CA ALA A 618 -7.63 -5.49 25.19
C ALA A 618 -6.69 -5.78 24.03
N ASP A 619 -6.90 -6.94 23.41
CA ASP A 619 -6.36 -7.33 22.11
C ASP A 619 -7.51 -7.30 21.08
N VAL A 620 -7.54 -6.25 20.25
CA VAL A 620 -8.50 -6.05 19.16
C VAL A 620 -8.00 -6.75 17.91
N ARG A 621 -8.70 -7.77 17.43
CA ARG A 621 -8.36 -8.45 16.17
C ARG A 621 -9.15 -7.83 15.03
N LEU A 622 -8.49 -7.15 14.10
CA LEU A 622 -9.16 -6.59 12.94
C LEU A 622 -9.60 -7.69 11.97
N MET A 623 -10.71 -7.46 11.27
CA MET A 623 -11.23 -8.37 10.24
C MET A 623 -10.18 -8.63 9.16
N ASN A 624 -10.30 -9.79 8.52
CA ASN A 624 -9.56 -10.09 7.30
C ASN A 624 -8.04 -9.85 7.43
N GLY A 625 -7.46 -10.25 8.56
CA GLY A 625 -6.01 -10.21 8.74
C GLY A 625 -5.42 -8.79 8.81
N GLY A 626 -6.22 -7.78 9.17
CA GLY A 626 -5.75 -6.41 9.48
C GLY A 626 -4.81 -6.34 10.69
N GLY A 627 -4.61 -7.46 11.39
CA GLY A 627 -3.69 -7.61 12.50
C GLY A 627 -4.38 -7.55 13.86
N THR A 628 -3.58 -7.45 14.91
CA THR A 628 -4.04 -7.29 16.29
C THR A 628 -3.52 -5.98 16.84
N ILE A 629 -4.42 -5.17 17.38
CA ILE A 629 -4.15 -3.88 18.00
C ILE A 629 -4.38 -4.01 19.50
N LYS A 630 -3.55 -3.34 20.30
CA LYS A 630 -3.68 -3.32 21.75
C LYS A 630 -4.32 -2.03 22.23
N ALA A 631 -5.08 -2.11 23.31
CA ALA A 631 -5.56 -0.98 24.08
C ALA A 631 -5.29 -1.24 25.57
N ASP A 632 -4.98 -0.19 26.30
CA ASP A 632 -4.94 -0.19 27.76
C ASP A 632 -5.33 1.17 28.31
N PHE A 633 -6.05 1.17 29.43
CA PHE A 633 -6.36 2.37 30.20
C PHE A 633 -6.75 2.03 31.64
N ASN A 634 -6.66 3.02 32.52
CA ASN A 634 -7.14 2.92 33.89
C ASN A 634 -8.27 3.93 34.12
N THR A 635 -9.29 3.57 34.89
CA THR A 635 -10.38 4.47 35.31
C THR A 635 -10.71 4.27 36.79
N ASN A 636 -11.22 5.33 37.43
CA ASN A 636 -11.75 5.26 38.79
C ASN A 636 -13.27 5.28 38.76
N GLY A 637 -13.89 4.61 39.72
CA GLY A 637 -15.33 4.52 39.86
C GLY A 637 -15.82 4.94 41.23
N PHE A 638 -16.97 5.61 41.27
CA PHE A 638 -17.67 6.02 42.48
C PHE A 638 -19.12 5.57 42.39
N GLY A 639 -19.63 4.96 43.44
CA GLY A 639 -21.03 4.54 43.47
C GLY A 639 -21.65 4.66 44.84
N ALA A 640 -22.97 4.66 44.85
CA ALA A 640 -23.79 4.67 46.05
C ALA A 640 -25.04 3.82 45.85
N MET A 641 -25.51 3.18 46.92
CA MET A 641 -26.70 2.34 46.90
C MET A 641 -27.56 2.64 48.12
N VAL A 642 -28.87 2.60 47.92
CA VAL A 642 -29.86 2.55 48.98
C VAL A 642 -30.87 1.45 48.70
N LYS A 643 -31.16 0.62 49.72
CA LYS A 643 -32.17 -0.45 49.66
C LYS A 643 -33.08 -0.33 50.86
N GLY A 644 -34.37 -0.14 50.64
CA GLY A 644 -35.39 -0.06 51.68
C GLY A 644 -36.39 -1.19 51.55
N GLY A 645 -36.87 -1.73 52.67
CA GLY A 645 -37.86 -2.80 52.62
C GLY A 645 -38.51 -3.09 53.97
N TYR A 646 -39.26 -4.18 54.00
CA TYR A 646 -39.99 -4.63 55.17
C TYR A 646 -39.77 -6.12 55.37
N THR A 647 -39.36 -6.54 56.57
CA THR A 647 -39.25 -7.95 56.95
C THR A 647 -40.48 -8.35 57.73
N TRP A 648 -41.34 -9.14 57.11
CA TRP A 648 -42.42 -9.83 57.79
C TRP A 648 -41.96 -11.24 58.14
N LYS A 649 -42.20 -11.68 59.39
CA LYS A 649 -42.00 -13.06 59.84
C LYS A 649 -43.27 -13.56 60.50
N ASP A 650 -43.64 -14.80 60.22
CA ASP A 650 -44.68 -15.49 60.98
C ASP A 650 -44.09 -16.23 62.20
N GLY A 651 -44.95 -16.74 63.07
CA GLY A 651 -44.51 -17.52 64.24
C GLY A 651 -44.04 -18.95 63.93
N ASN A 652 -44.12 -19.40 62.67
CA ASN A 652 -43.82 -20.77 62.25
C ASN A 652 -42.49 -20.89 61.49
N GLY A 653 -41.87 -19.77 61.11
CA GLY A 653 -40.58 -19.69 60.43
C GLY A 653 -40.64 -19.11 59.02
N LEU A 654 -41.81 -18.83 58.45
CA LEU A 654 -41.93 -18.17 57.16
C LEU A 654 -41.53 -16.70 57.27
N PHE A 655 -40.68 -16.23 56.36
CA PHE A 655 -40.36 -14.82 56.22
C PHE A 655 -40.54 -14.31 54.79
N ILE A 656 -40.99 -13.06 54.68
CA ILE A 656 -41.20 -12.37 53.40
C ILE A 656 -40.58 -10.96 53.51
N GLN A 657 -39.75 -10.60 52.54
CA GLN A 657 -39.04 -9.33 52.48
C GLN A 657 -39.26 -8.63 51.13
N PRO A 658 -40.38 -7.90 50.92
CA PRO A 658 -40.47 -6.93 49.82
C PRO A 658 -39.47 -5.80 50.03
N TYR A 659 -38.86 -5.32 48.94
CA TYR A 659 -37.89 -4.24 48.95
C TYR A 659 -37.87 -3.45 47.64
N ALA A 660 -37.31 -2.24 47.71
CA ALA A 660 -36.88 -1.45 46.58
C ALA A 660 -35.41 -1.05 46.79
N LYS A 661 -34.62 -1.05 45.72
CA LYS A 661 -33.20 -0.67 45.69
C LYS A 661 -32.97 0.33 44.57
N LEU A 662 -32.14 1.33 44.85
CA LEU A 662 -31.60 2.27 43.87
C LEU A 662 -30.09 2.29 44.01
N SER A 663 -29.39 2.04 42.91
CA SER A 663 -27.92 2.12 42.84
C SER A 663 -27.53 3.14 41.78
N ALA A 664 -26.52 3.95 42.06
CA ALA A 664 -25.91 4.87 41.12
C ALA A 664 -24.40 4.64 41.07
N LEU A 665 -23.82 4.65 39.88
CA LEU A 665 -22.41 4.43 39.61
C LEU A 665 -21.95 5.40 38.52
N THR A 666 -20.77 5.99 38.72
CA THR A 666 -20.06 6.74 37.68
C THR A 666 -18.61 6.26 37.60
N LEU A 667 -18.12 6.02 36.39
CA LEU A 667 -16.71 5.84 36.08
C LEU A 667 -16.18 7.08 35.39
N GLU A 668 -14.97 7.50 35.73
CA GLU A 668 -14.31 8.65 35.10
C GLU A 668 -14.09 8.41 33.61
N GLY A 669 -14.25 9.47 32.82
CA GLY A 669 -13.93 9.46 31.39
C GLY A 669 -12.41 9.33 31.17
N VAL A 670 -12.03 8.72 30.05
CA VAL A 670 -10.64 8.36 29.76
C VAL A 670 -10.31 8.58 28.28
N ASP A 671 -9.07 8.99 28.04
CA ASP A 671 -8.44 9.05 26.72
C ASP A 671 -7.38 7.95 26.62
N TYR A 672 -7.41 7.18 25.54
CA TYR A 672 -6.41 6.14 25.26
C TYR A 672 -6.23 5.95 23.75
N GLN A 673 -5.30 5.10 23.33
CA GLN A 673 -4.98 4.92 21.91
C GLN A 673 -5.18 3.48 21.42
N LEU A 674 -5.66 3.36 20.19
CA LEU A 674 -5.67 2.15 19.38
C LEU A 674 -4.72 2.33 18.19
N ASN A 675 -3.51 1.76 18.27
CA ASN A 675 -2.50 1.87 17.21
C ASN A 675 -2.23 3.33 16.74
N GLY A 676 -2.21 4.27 17.69
CA GLY A 676 -1.99 5.70 17.42
C GLY A 676 -3.23 6.50 17.03
N VAL A 677 -4.42 5.87 16.95
CA VAL A 677 -5.71 6.57 16.83
C VAL A 677 -6.27 6.82 18.22
N ASP A 678 -6.65 8.06 18.51
CA ASP A 678 -7.21 8.44 19.80
C ASP A 678 -8.65 7.90 19.96
N VAL A 679 -8.89 7.32 21.15
CA VAL A 679 -10.19 6.91 21.63
C VAL A 679 -10.54 7.76 22.84
N HIS A 680 -11.68 8.45 22.77
CA HIS A 680 -12.22 9.24 23.87
C HIS A 680 -13.46 8.55 24.43
N SER A 681 -13.37 8.05 25.66
CA SER A 681 -14.53 7.57 26.39
C SER A 681 -15.03 8.67 27.31
N ASP A 682 -16.29 9.07 27.15
CA ASP A 682 -16.98 9.91 28.14
C ASP A 682 -17.09 9.13 29.47
N SER A 683 -17.52 9.81 30.54
CA SER A 683 -17.81 9.12 31.80
C SER A 683 -18.91 8.08 31.60
N TYR A 684 -18.73 6.91 32.22
CA TYR A 684 -19.73 5.84 32.17
C TYR A 684 -20.64 5.93 33.40
N ASN A 685 -21.93 6.13 33.20
CA ASN A 685 -22.93 6.29 34.25
C ASN A 685 -23.93 5.12 34.22
N SER A 686 -24.33 4.67 35.41
CA SER A 686 -25.37 3.67 35.63
C SER A 686 -26.26 4.13 36.78
N VAL A 687 -27.56 3.98 36.61
CA VAL A 687 -28.62 4.27 37.58
C VAL A 687 -29.60 3.10 37.49
N LEU A 688 -29.43 2.15 38.39
CA LEU A 688 -30.18 0.90 38.42
C LEU A 688 -31.26 0.97 39.49
N GLY A 689 -32.52 0.93 39.06
CA GLY A 689 -33.67 0.71 39.93
C GLY A 689 -34.02 -0.77 40.01
N GLU A 690 -34.35 -1.25 41.19
CA GLU A 690 -34.77 -2.64 41.42
C GLU A 690 -35.94 -2.68 42.43
N ALA A 691 -36.97 -3.45 42.11
CA ALA A 691 -38.08 -3.75 43.01
C ALA A 691 -38.25 -5.26 43.10
N GLY A 692 -38.23 -5.81 44.30
CA GLY A 692 -38.20 -7.26 44.47
C GLY A 692 -38.78 -7.74 45.79
N THR A 693 -38.78 -9.06 45.94
CA THR A 693 -39.15 -9.75 47.16
C THR A 693 -38.26 -10.94 47.39
N ARG A 694 -37.94 -11.20 48.66
CA ARG A 694 -37.35 -12.44 49.12
C ARG A 694 -38.34 -13.21 49.97
N VAL A 695 -38.49 -14.50 49.71
CA VAL A 695 -39.34 -15.41 50.49
C VAL A 695 -38.50 -16.56 50.97
N GLY A 696 -38.52 -16.87 52.26
CA GLY A 696 -37.75 -17.99 52.81
C GLY A 696 -38.37 -18.56 54.07
N TYR A 697 -37.73 -19.58 54.62
CA TYR A 697 -38.23 -20.30 55.79
C TYR A 697 -37.10 -20.67 56.75
N ASP A 698 -37.32 -20.46 58.05
CA ASP A 698 -36.36 -20.79 59.10
C ASP A 698 -36.52 -22.27 59.53
N PHE A 699 -35.55 -23.13 59.16
CA PHE A 699 -35.50 -24.54 59.59
C PHE A 699 -34.52 -24.75 60.73
N ALA A 700 -34.99 -25.27 61.86
CA ALA A 700 -34.13 -25.75 62.93
C ALA A 700 -33.53 -27.11 62.56
N VAL A 701 -32.19 -27.19 62.48
CA VAL A 701 -31.44 -28.42 62.17
C VAL A 701 -30.40 -28.64 63.26
N GLY A 702 -30.73 -29.45 64.27
CA GLY A 702 -29.88 -29.67 65.44
C GLY A 702 -29.66 -28.37 66.22
N ASN A 703 -28.40 -27.95 66.36
CA ASN A 703 -28.01 -26.68 67.00
C ASN A 703 -27.90 -25.50 66.01
N ALA A 704 -28.19 -25.72 64.72
CA ALA A 704 -28.08 -24.72 63.67
C ALA A 704 -29.46 -24.30 63.15
N THR A 705 -29.55 -23.10 62.57
CA THR A 705 -30.73 -22.65 61.83
C THR A 705 -30.36 -22.47 60.36
N VAL A 706 -31.09 -23.14 59.46
CA VAL A 706 -30.90 -23.08 58.01
C VAL A 706 -32.08 -22.36 57.38
N LYS A 707 -31.80 -21.41 56.50
CA LYS A 707 -32.77 -20.49 55.89
C LYS A 707 -32.65 -20.55 54.36
N PRO A 708 -33.28 -21.51 53.68
CA PRO A 708 -33.44 -21.45 52.23
C PRO A 708 -34.39 -20.29 51.86
N TYR A 709 -34.11 -19.64 50.74
CA TYR A 709 -34.92 -18.55 50.22
C TYR A 709 -34.91 -18.48 48.69
N LEU A 710 -35.93 -17.81 48.16
CA LEU A 710 -36.08 -17.43 46.76
C LEU A 710 -36.12 -15.90 46.66
N ASN A 711 -35.52 -15.36 45.60
CA ASN A 711 -35.53 -13.95 45.24
C ASN A 711 -36.25 -13.77 43.91
N LEU A 712 -37.10 -12.76 43.82
CA LEU A 712 -37.74 -12.32 42.58
C LEU A 712 -37.64 -10.81 42.51
N ALA A 713 -37.13 -10.26 41.40
CA ALA A 713 -37.02 -8.82 41.22
C ALA A 713 -37.23 -8.40 39.76
N ALA A 714 -37.77 -7.19 39.59
CA ALA A 714 -37.76 -6.44 38.35
C ALA A 714 -36.75 -5.31 38.47
N LEU A 715 -35.96 -5.10 37.42
CA LEU A 715 -34.88 -4.12 37.36
C LEU A 715 -35.07 -3.22 36.13
N ASN A 716 -34.59 -1.98 36.23
CA ASN A 716 -34.48 -1.10 35.08
C ASN A 716 -33.21 -0.25 35.20
N GLU A 717 -32.35 -0.28 34.19
CA GLU A 717 -31.24 0.66 34.04
C GLU A 717 -31.72 1.89 33.28
N PHE A 718 -31.53 3.07 33.88
CA PHE A 718 -32.06 4.35 33.37
C PHE A 718 -31.03 5.17 32.59
N SER A 719 -29.74 4.80 32.59
CA SER A 719 -28.67 5.56 31.95
C SER A 719 -28.42 5.13 30.51
N ASP A 720 -28.69 6.01 29.55
CA ASP A 720 -28.68 5.74 28.12
C ASP A 720 -27.68 6.60 27.32
N GLY A 721 -26.76 7.30 28.00
CA GLY A 721 -25.91 8.34 27.41
C GLY A 721 -24.39 8.07 27.39
N ASN A 722 -23.94 6.83 27.58
CA ASN A 722 -22.52 6.51 27.73
C ASN A 722 -21.81 6.45 26.37
N LYS A 723 -21.12 7.53 25.95
CA LYS A 723 -20.54 7.62 24.60
C LYS A 723 -19.05 7.29 24.56
N VAL A 724 -18.65 6.61 23.49
CA VAL A 724 -17.25 6.38 23.14
C VAL A 724 -17.01 6.88 21.72
N ARG A 725 -15.90 7.59 21.50
CA ARG A 725 -15.52 8.18 20.21
C ARG A 725 -14.23 7.58 19.69
N LEU A 726 -14.18 7.31 18.40
CA LEU A 726 -12.98 6.92 17.67
C LEU A 726 -12.81 7.93 16.52
N GLY A 727 -11.82 8.82 16.63
CA GLY A 727 -11.76 10.00 15.77
C GLY A 727 -13.02 10.87 15.90
N ASP A 728 -13.66 11.20 14.77
CA ASP A 728 -14.83 12.08 14.72
C ASP A 728 -16.19 11.34 14.88
N GLU A 729 -16.20 10.01 14.83
CA GLU A 729 -17.42 9.22 14.98
C GLU A 729 -17.61 8.78 16.45
N SER A 730 -18.87 8.62 16.87
CA SER A 730 -19.22 8.19 18.23
C SER A 730 -20.27 7.10 18.25
N VAL A 731 -20.18 6.18 19.21
CA VAL A 731 -21.14 5.11 19.50
C VAL A 731 -21.59 5.16 20.96
N ASN A 732 -22.76 4.59 21.24
CA ASN A 732 -23.34 4.53 22.58
C ASN A 732 -23.05 3.16 23.22
N ALA A 733 -22.24 3.15 24.27
CA ALA A 733 -21.87 1.98 25.04
C ALA A 733 -22.84 1.66 26.20
N SER A 734 -23.96 2.39 26.35
CA SER A 734 -24.96 2.11 27.36
C SER A 734 -25.57 0.72 27.20
N ILE A 735 -25.90 0.12 28.35
CA ILE A 735 -26.71 -1.09 28.48
C ILE A 735 -27.91 -0.70 29.34
N ASP A 736 -29.02 -0.37 28.72
CA ASP A 736 -30.19 0.20 29.37
C ASP A 736 -31.40 -0.74 29.29
N GLY A 737 -32.49 -0.35 29.95
CA GLY A 737 -33.77 -1.05 29.84
C GLY A 737 -34.06 -2.03 30.96
N ALA A 738 -35.18 -2.75 30.78
CA ALA A 738 -35.81 -3.57 31.82
C ALA A 738 -35.30 -5.01 31.81
N ALA A 739 -35.18 -5.59 33.00
CA ALA A 739 -34.82 -6.99 33.19
C ALA A 739 -35.57 -7.61 34.38
N PHE A 740 -35.65 -8.94 34.40
CA PHE A 740 -36.13 -9.72 35.54
C PHE A 740 -35.01 -10.56 36.11
N ARG A 741 -34.95 -10.63 37.44
CA ARG A 741 -34.00 -11.47 38.20
C ARG A 741 -34.77 -12.48 39.03
N VAL A 742 -34.33 -13.74 38.94
CA VAL A 742 -34.81 -14.85 39.77
C VAL A 742 -33.61 -15.48 40.42
N GLY A 743 -33.67 -15.69 41.74
CA GLY A 743 -32.58 -16.27 42.50
C GLY A 743 -33.03 -17.24 43.56
N ALA A 744 -32.10 -18.06 44.01
CA ALA A 744 -32.28 -18.96 45.12
C ALA A 744 -31.02 -18.96 45.98
N GLY A 745 -31.19 -19.14 47.29
CA GLY A 745 -30.05 -19.21 48.18
C GLY A 745 -30.38 -19.91 49.49
N VAL A 746 -29.33 -20.09 50.27
CA VAL A 746 -29.39 -20.68 51.61
C VAL A 746 -28.46 -19.91 52.52
N GLN A 747 -28.91 -19.69 53.75
CA GLN A 747 -28.09 -19.17 54.83
C GLN A 747 -28.13 -20.13 56.01
N ALA A 748 -27.03 -20.29 56.72
CA ALA A 748 -26.96 -21.12 57.92
C ALA A 748 -26.22 -20.40 59.04
N ASP A 749 -26.82 -20.37 60.23
CA ASP A 749 -26.14 -20.04 61.48
C ASP A 749 -25.53 -21.35 62.02
N ILE A 750 -24.26 -21.61 61.68
CA ILE A 750 -23.58 -22.89 61.95
C ILE A 750 -23.27 -23.05 63.44
N THR A 751 -22.77 -21.98 64.07
CA THR A 751 -22.54 -21.90 65.51
C THR A 751 -23.04 -20.55 66.02
N LYS A 752 -22.89 -20.28 67.33
CA LYS A 752 -23.19 -18.96 67.90
C LYS A 752 -22.32 -17.84 67.32
N ASN A 753 -21.15 -18.17 66.78
CA ASN A 753 -20.13 -17.23 66.33
C ASN A 753 -19.73 -17.43 64.86
N MET A 754 -20.45 -18.28 64.11
CA MET A 754 -20.13 -18.56 62.71
C MET A 754 -21.38 -18.76 61.87
N GLY A 755 -21.42 -18.09 60.72
CA GLY A 755 -22.45 -18.23 59.70
C GLY A 755 -21.86 -18.47 58.31
N ALA A 756 -22.70 -18.98 57.42
CA ALA A 756 -22.39 -19.10 56.00
C ALA A 756 -23.64 -18.85 55.15
N TYR A 757 -23.45 -18.40 53.92
CA TYR A 757 -24.53 -18.25 52.96
C TYR A 757 -24.03 -18.49 51.54
N ALA A 758 -24.94 -18.92 50.68
CA ALA A 758 -24.71 -19.04 49.25
C ALA A 758 -25.97 -18.63 48.48
N SER A 759 -25.81 -17.94 47.37
CA SER A 759 -26.91 -17.59 46.46
C SER A 759 -26.49 -17.73 45.01
N LEU A 760 -27.47 -18.02 44.16
CA LEU A 760 -27.36 -18.00 42.71
C LEU A 760 -28.52 -17.19 42.13
N ASP A 761 -28.22 -16.37 41.14
CA ASP A 761 -29.16 -15.50 40.45
C ASP A 761 -29.06 -15.69 38.93
N TYR A 762 -30.22 -15.66 38.27
CA TYR A 762 -30.40 -15.55 36.82
C TYR A 762 -31.07 -14.22 36.51
N THR A 763 -30.52 -13.44 35.58
CA THR A 763 -31.11 -12.17 35.13
C THR A 763 -31.32 -12.18 33.62
N LYS A 764 -32.49 -11.73 33.14
CA LYS A 764 -32.79 -11.62 31.71
C LYS A 764 -33.57 -10.35 31.38
N GLY A 765 -33.12 -9.64 30.35
CA GLY A 765 -33.79 -8.56 29.64
C GLY A 765 -33.46 -8.65 28.14
N ASP A 766 -33.72 -7.57 27.41
CA ASP A 766 -33.42 -7.49 25.98
C ASP A 766 -31.90 -7.40 25.73
N ASP A 767 -31.23 -6.49 26.45
CA ASP A 767 -29.79 -6.21 26.30
C ASP A 767 -28.90 -6.84 27.39
N ILE A 768 -29.51 -7.57 28.33
CA ILE A 768 -28.82 -8.22 29.45
C ILE A 768 -29.24 -9.68 29.58
N GLU A 769 -28.26 -10.57 29.67
CA GLU A 769 -28.46 -11.94 30.13
C GLU A 769 -27.31 -12.36 31.05
N ASN A 770 -27.65 -12.60 32.32
CA ASN A 770 -26.73 -13.14 33.30
C ASN A 770 -27.16 -14.58 33.58
N PRO A 771 -26.65 -15.58 32.82
CA PRO A 771 -27.12 -16.97 32.94
C PRO A 771 -26.81 -17.58 34.31
N LEU A 772 -25.74 -17.11 34.97
CA LEU A 772 -25.37 -17.55 36.30
C LEU A 772 -24.52 -16.47 36.97
N GLN A 773 -25.00 -15.93 38.08
CA GLN A 773 -24.21 -15.14 39.04
C GLN A 773 -24.37 -15.74 40.42
N GLY A 774 -23.32 -15.71 41.22
CA GLY A 774 -23.35 -16.33 42.53
C GLY A 774 -22.43 -15.66 43.54
N VAL A 775 -22.81 -15.83 44.80
CA VAL A 775 -22.06 -15.38 45.96
C VAL A 775 -21.99 -16.52 46.97
N VAL A 776 -20.83 -16.73 47.57
CA VAL A 776 -20.63 -17.65 48.70
C VAL A 776 -19.87 -16.93 49.79
N GLY A 777 -20.46 -16.82 50.97
CA GLY A 777 -19.92 -16.07 52.10
C GLY A 777 -19.79 -16.89 53.37
N ILE A 778 -18.76 -16.56 54.16
CA ILE A 778 -18.54 -17.06 55.52
C ILE A 778 -18.28 -15.88 56.43
N ASN A 779 -18.86 -15.89 57.62
CA ASN A 779 -18.68 -14.85 58.63
C ASN A 779 -18.35 -15.45 60.01
N VAL A 780 -17.46 -14.78 60.73
CA VAL A 780 -17.13 -15.05 62.14
C VAL A 780 -17.58 -13.85 62.96
N THR A 781 -18.52 -14.08 63.88
CA THR A 781 -19.23 -13.05 64.63
C THR A 781 -18.82 -13.04 66.10
N TRP A 782 -18.86 -11.88 66.75
CA TRP A 782 -18.47 -11.73 68.16
C TRP A 782 -19.60 -11.91 69.17
#